data_AF-A0A1I3B2S6-F1
#
_entry.id   AF-A0A1I3B2S6-F1
#
_cell.length_a   1.000
_cell.length_b   1.000
_cell.length_c   1.000
_cell.angle_alpha   90.00
_cell.angle_beta   90.00
_cell.angle_gamma   90.00
#
_symmetry.space_group_name_H-M   'P 1'
#
loop_
_entity.id
_entity.type
_entity.pdbx_description
1 polymer ?
#
loop_
_entity_poly.entity_id
_entity_poly.type
_entity_poly.pdbx_seq_one_letter_code
_entity_poly.pdbx_strand_id
1 'polypeptide(L)'
;MNLPSRIFAIGGAGKAITYELLKADWVQEAVLRPRPNPESLTVTVIDTAEEEENRDLERIKEIEQQIQETKDRLRSEHTGRPGEITIEYLPLTRNIQLHDQNDLIGEEAVPRIASGVGMEEENWWLQPEFINENLDFATGVVRKRGLGKGLYYKAYAEDDDVRTAIDLPGRGKVAVIAGLGGGSGSGIFIDLVKHLKRTQRTAEITLFGVLPNDDEGDAENANAHAALSELEYLSLQDEDLFKDRILIPIDPTGFGGKKANILQSSDALLEFDRAAIYLIATYYNMMDMEDPFADTPSYAPFIIGIPQVLRYNVDAIQDAKTVTKDILNAKQDALEAEADIYAGVDRFLSREWSPDGMKGELHDSDRTDLETRLNNVKSLLELDLFTELDYESVSIYREIVSEAEMEAEDIVELIEVIGGSIRAGTAEVSSDGEQFVDSIDKQLGDVIRDELNRLAHRKDLLVRLRAVDDNRVESTISYLLALEDEGINAGVRLNQLEAKLEEATERRDRLQSDLDDADAELEERRRSQQDEVDRRVDEWERSVRSLYEEYDECRSIDAEGMGDELEMALETYVREVKNAETEDQLEAVSDGDVRSVLNELSEEFDQVGISISDTERRINGSLADLADAKEAFLKMNQEEGTIESILPWDTSGEEERKQAQKNYRMKRNQLDDNEVFEISRAGDSLSIELEFSTGTLNRTIDEEVEDRRRDILAETRAELETDSPRALDEIERGLDSGVSFSELEHEFEELVKDEVIETDDIERRRDELQSDLEDAEHKADLYEGTVSLFEELNGPRDAFINSQSKYRNLRENYNESRETSVSTEDEQYHYVKTVKPHDILQLRDDSDIAESKLFDDETEKQRLRGSLEELAKNAHNPKYTGIRKRRISGDRSRYNDMNIVVGVMSRAINQIGDVADLKPVFQGAYNLGAGSENFASFPVEAGGSWDIGLGIFIDGIFLDNLRAEVEADGYQTGYQAKEASDDTDILVHHTYGLDEGYYVRRNNVLNLENPNDTQFFLRDEGEIKRDLLEEHIENVPFTDGAKKTDAPSETLDGGE
;
A
#
# COMPACT_ATOMS: atom_id res chain seq x y z
N MET A 1 -50.50 -8.55 3.89
CA MET A 1 -50.12 -9.85 3.30
C MET A 1 -50.71 -10.95 4.15
N ASN A 2 -51.40 -11.89 3.51
CA ASN A 2 -52.00 -13.06 4.14
C ASN A 2 -51.18 -14.31 3.82
N LEU A 3 -51.09 -15.20 4.81
CA LEU A 3 -50.42 -16.50 4.74
C LEU A 3 -51.32 -17.55 5.40
N PRO A 4 -51.07 -18.85 5.16
CA PRO A 4 -51.78 -19.89 5.90
C PRO A 4 -51.38 -19.83 7.38
N SER A 5 -52.31 -20.22 8.25
CA SER A 5 -52.03 -20.33 9.69
C SER A 5 -51.10 -21.50 10.01
N ARG A 6 -51.13 -22.55 9.17
CA ARG A 6 -50.29 -23.73 9.29
C ARG A 6 -49.78 -24.21 7.93
N ILE A 7 -48.54 -24.68 7.90
CA ILE A 7 -47.92 -25.31 6.73
C ILE A 7 -47.43 -26.70 7.15
N PHE A 8 -47.87 -27.74 6.44
CA PHE A 8 -47.30 -29.08 6.53
C PHE A 8 -46.40 -29.31 5.32
N ALA A 9 -45.09 -29.38 5.56
CA ALA A 9 -44.07 -29.59 4.55
C ALA A 9 -43.63 -31.05 4.57
N ILE A 10 -43.94 -31.81 3.51
CA ILE A 10 -43.76 -33.27 3.51
C ILE A 10 -42.68 -33.70 2.52
N GLY A 11 -41.65 -34.37 3.04
CA GLY A 11 -40.53 -34.88 2.26
C GLY A 11 -39.66 -33.79 1.62
N GLY A 12 -38.78 -34.21 0.70
CA GLY A 12 -37.72 -33.37 0.10
C GLY A 12 -38.17 -32.05 -0.54
N ALA A 13 -39.14 -32.10 -1.46
CA ALA A 13 -39.63 -30.90 -2.14
C ALA A 13 -40.39 -29.97 -1.18
N GLY A 14 -41.22 -30.55 -0.29
CA GLY A 14 -41.97 -29.77 0.69
C GLY A 14 -41.07 -29.00 1.64
N LYS A 15 -40.02 -29.65 2.18
CA LYS A 15 -39.07 -29.01 3.09
C LYS A 15 -38.24 -27.93 2.41
N ALA A 16 -37.79 -28.14 1.17
CA ALA A 16 -36.97 -27.17 0.44
C ALA A 16 -37.69 -25.83 0.22
N ILE A 17 -38.89 -25.86 -0.36
CA ILE A 17 -39.75 -24.68 -0.56
C ILE A 17 -40.04 -23.98 0.77
N THR A 18 -40.33 -24.77 1.82
CA THR A 18 -40.72 -24.21 3.12
C THR A 18 -39.55 -23.58 3.86
N TYR A 19 -38.34 -24.14 3.75
CA TYR A 19 -37.14 -23.50 4.29
C TYR A 19 -36.84 -22.17 3.60
N GLU A 20 -36.98 -22.09 2.27
CA GLU A 20 -36.84 -20.81 1.57
C GLU A 20 -37.94 -19.81 1.97
N LEU A 21 -39.19 -20.26 2.17
CA LEU A 21 -40.29 -19.44 2.70
C LEU A 21 -39.94 -18.85 4.08
N LEU A 22 -39.39 -19.66 4.98
CA LEU A 22 -39.02 -19.25 6.32
C LEU A 22 -37.78 -18.35 6.35
N LYS A 23 -36.88 -18.46 5.36
CA LYS A 23 -35.70 -17.59 5.20
C LYS A 23 -36.04 -16.23 4.57
N ALA A 24 -37.15 -16.12 3.85
CA ALA A 24 -37.51 -14.88 3.18
C ALA A 24 -37.84 -13.76 4.19
N ASP A 25 -37.01 -12.73 4.25
CA ASP A 25 -37.17 -11.62 5.20
C ASP A 25 -38.54 -10.95 5.11
N TRP A 26 -39.06 -10.73 3.90
CA TRP A 26 -40.38 -10.14 3.72
C TRP A 26 -41.53 -11.02 4.24
N VAL A 27 -41.35 -12.35 4.26
CA VAL A 27 -42.29 -13.30 4.87
C VAL A 27 -42.23 -13.19 6.38
N GLN A 28 -41.01 -13.22 6.94
CA GLN A 28 -40.79 -13.07 8.37
C GLN A 28 -41.35 -11.74 8.87
N GLU A 29 -41.04 -10.63 8.19
CA GLU A 29 -41.53 -9.30 8.51
C GLU A 29 -43.06 -9.23 8.51
N ALA A 30 -43.70 -9.83 7.51
CA ALA A 30 -45.16 -9.82 7.41
C ALA A 30 -45.81 -10.47 8.64
N VAL A 31 -45.31 -11.63 9.09
CA VAL A 31 -45.86 -12.36 10.25
C VAL A 31 -45.45 -11.72 11.58
N LEU A 32 -44.18 -11.35 11.72
CA LEU A 32 -43.59 -10.92 13.00
C LEU A 32 -43.88 -9.45 13.34
N ARG A 33 -44.20 -8.60 12.35
CA ARG A 33 -44.47 -7.17 12.54
C ARG A 33 -45.46 -6.96 13.69
N PRO A 34 -45.11 -6.18 14.72
CA PRO A 34 -45.98 -5.96 15.88
C PRO A 34 -47.34 -5.37 15.52
N ARG A 35 -48.42 -6.01 16.00
CA ARG A 35 -49.82 -5.59 15.76
C ARG A 35 -50.68 -5.76 17.02
N PRO A 36 -51.87 -5.13 17.10
CA PRO A 36 -52.82 -5.38 18.19
C PRO A 36 -53.28 -6.84 18.28
N ASN A 37 -53.50 -7.47 17.12
CA ASN A 37 -53.77 -8.90 16.97
C ASN A 37 -52.56 -9.51 16.25
N PRO A 38 -51.63 -10.15 16.98
CA PRO A 38 -50.45 -10.76 16.37
C PRO A 38 -50.85 -11.94 15.50
N GLU A 39 -50.19 -12.08 14.35
CA GLU A 39 -50.31 -13.25 13.49
C GLU A 39 -49.40 -14.38 14.01
N SER A 40 -49.75 -15.61 13.69
CA SER A 40 -48.95 -16.79 14.01
C SER A 40 -48.89 -17.73 12.82
N LEU A 41 -47.70 -18.23 12.52
CA LEU A 41 -47.45 -19.24 11.51
C LEU A 41 -46.80 -20.45 12.18
N THR A 42 -47.44 -21.62 12.12
CA THR A 42 -46.81 -22.88 12.53
C THR A 42 -46.45 -23.69 11.30
N VAL A 43 -45.17 -24.05 11.19
CA VAL A 43 -44.66 -24.91 10.14
C VAL A 43 -44.28 -26.24 10.74
N THR A 44 -44.87 -27.32 10.24
CA THR A 44 -44.55 -28.68 10.62
C THR A 44 -43.89 -29.38 9.43
N VAL A 45 -42.60 -29.71 9.57
CA VAL A 45 -41.81 -30.43 8.58
C VAL A 45 -41.86 -31.92 8.93
N ILE A 46 -42.35 -32.74 8.01
CA ILE A 46 -42.48 -34.19 8.16
C ILE A 46 -41.54 -34.86 7.17
N ASP A 47 -40.59 -35.64 7.68
CA ASP A 47 -39.65 -36.39 6.85
C ASP A 47 -39.42 -37.81 7.38
N THR A 48 -38.92 -38.68 6.51
CA THR A 48 -38.55 -40.07 6.82
C THR A 48 -37.05 -40.33 6.60
N ALA A 49 -36.27 -39.33 6.21
CA ALA A 49 -34.84 -39.46 5.92
C ALA A 49 -34.00 -39.31 7.20
N GLU A 50 -33.25 -40.35 7.57
CA GLU A 50 -32.48 -40.37 8.82
C GLU A 50 -31.14 -39.61 8.73
N GLU A 51 -30.39 -39.76 7.64
CA GLU A 51 -29.06 -39.11 7.51
C GLU A 51 -29.13 -37.60 7.29
N GLU A 52 -30.30 -37.09 6.87
CA GLU A 52 -30.54 -35.67 6.65
C GLU A 52 -30.94 -34.94 7.96
N GLU A 53 -31.30 -35.65 9.04
CA GLU A 53 -31.80 -35.05 10.30
C GLU A 53 -30.84 -34.03 10.92
N ASN A 54 -29.55 -34.36 11.04
CA ASN A 54 -28.60 -33.43 11.65
C ASN A 54 -28.47 -32.14 10.82
N ARG A 55 -28.43 -32.27 9.50
CA ARG A 55 -28.34 -31.13 8.57
C ARG A 55 -29.62 -30.29 8.59
N ASP A 56 -30.77 -30.94 8.66
CA ASP A 56 -32.07 -30.28 8.75
C ASP A 56 -32.21 -29.54 10.09
N LEU A 57 -31.79 -30.13 11.21
CA LEU A 57 -31.76 -29.47 12.52
C LEU A 57 -30.79 -28.29 12.58
N GLU A 58 -29.63 -28.38 11.92
CA GLU A 58 -28.70 -27.24 11.77
C GLU A 58 -29.35 -26.11 10.98
N ARG A 59 -29.93 -26.42 9.81
CA ARG A 59 -30.62 -25.43 8.98
C ARG A 59 -31.82 -24.80 9.69
N ILE A 60 -32.60 -25.57 10.45
CA ILE A 60 -33.71 -25.04 11.25
C ILE A 60 -33.20 -24.07 12.32
N LYS A 61 -32.11 -24.39 13.03
CA LYS A 61 -31.52 -23.48 14.02
C LYS A 61 -31.05 -22.17 13.41
N GLU A 62 -30.43 -22.22 12.22
CA GLU A 62 -30.06 -21.03 11.47
C GLU A 62 -31.28 -20.16 11.15
N ILE A 63 -32.37 -20.79 10.67
CA ILE A 63 -33.63 -20.12 10.38
C ILE A 63 -34.26 -19.52 11.65
N GLU A 64 -34.30 -20.27 12.76
CA GLU A 64 -34.81 -19.78 14.05
C GLU A 64 -34.01 -18.58 14.57
N GLN A 65 -32.69 -18.59 14.38
CA GLN A 65 -31.83 -17.47 14.72
C GLN A 65 -32.18 -16.24 13.87
N GLN A 66 -32.29 -16.38 12.55
CA GLN A 66 -32.71 -15.29 11.65
C GLN A 66 -34.09 -14.73 12.02
N ILE A 67 -35.07 -15.60 12.28
CA ILE A 67 -36.41 -15.22 12.74
C ILE A 67 -36.33 -14.40 14.03
N GLN A 68 -35.49 -14.81 14.98
CA GLN A 68 -35.32 -14.11 16.25
C GLN A 68 -34.65 -12.74 16.07
N GLU A 69 -33.62 -12.65 15.21
CA GLU A 69 -32.97 -11.40 14.85
C GLU A 69 -33.95 -10.41 14.20
N THR A 70 -34.75 -10.87 13.23
CA THR A 70 -35.83 -10.09 12.60
C THR A 70 -36.87 -9.65 13.63
N LYS A 71 -37.30 -10.54 14.53
CA LYS A 71 -38.27 -10.23 15.59
C LYS A 71 -37.78 -9.15 16.55
N ASP A 72 -36.51 -9.22 16.97
CA ASP A 72 -35.91 -8.26 17.88
C ASP A 72 -35.72 -6.88 17.22
N ARG A 73 -35.31 -6.86 15.95
CA ARG A 73 -35.25 -5.64 15.14
C ARG A 73 -36.62 -4.96 15.04
N LEU A 74 -37.65 -5.68 14.60
CA LEU A 74 -39.00 -5.13 14.42
C LEU A 74 -39.64 -4.64 15.73
N ARG A 75 -39.32 -5.30 16.85
CA ARG A 75 -39.78 -4.88 18.18
C ARG A 75 -39.19 -3.54 18.62
N SER A 76 -38.01 -3.18 18.12
CA SER A 76 -37.39 -1.88 18.40
C SER A 76 -38.00 -0.75 17.55
N GLU A 77 -38.43 -1.07 16.34
CA GLU A 77 -38.94 -0.11 15.35
C GLU A 77 -40.44 0.18 15.49
N HIS A 78 -41.23 -0.79 15.98
CA HIS A 78 -42.70 -0.72 15.98
C HIS A 78 -43.32 -0.95 17.36
N THR A 79 -44.52 -0.41 17.58
CA THR A 79 -45.29 -0.61 18.82
C THR A 79 -46.33 -1.72 18.67
N GLY A 80 -46.35 -2.70 19.59
CA GLY A 80 -47.35 -3.78 19.60
C GLY A 80 -46.81 -5.07 20.20
N ARG A 81 -47.56 -6.17 20.07
CA ARG A 81 -47.03 -7.52 20.34
C ARG A 81 -46.54 -8.10 19.00
N PRO A 82 -45.28 -8.56 18.90
CA PRO A 82 -44.80 -9.22 17.69
C PRO A 82 -45.56 -10.53 17.46
N GLY A 83 -45.66 -10.92 16.19
CA GLY A 83 -46.15 -12.23 15.81
C GLY A 83 -45.22 -13.38 16.22
N GLU A 84 -45.59 -14.58 15.82
CA GLU A 84 -44.85 -15.80 16.16
C GLU A 84 -44.74 -16.73 14.95
N ILE A 85 -43.53 -17.21 14.70
CA ILE A 85 -43.26 -18.28 13.74
C ILE A 85 -42.71 -19.45 14.54
N THR A 86 -43.34 -20.61 14.42
CA THR A 86 -42.94 -21.84 15.12
C THR A 86 -42.61 -22.91 14.10
N ILE A 87 -41.45 -23.53 14.23
CA ILE A 87 -41.00 -24.62 13.36
C ILE A 87 -40.98 -25.91 14.18
N GLU A 88 -41.72 -26.91 13.72
CA GLU A 88 -41.78 -28.25 14.30
C GLU A 88 -41.16 -29.22 13.30
N TYR A 89 -40.09 -29.92 13.69
CA TYR A 89 -39.48 -30.96 12.87
C TYR A 89 -39.87 -32.34 13.38
N LEU A 90 -40.52 -33.12 12.53
CA LEU A 90 -41.06 -34.44 12.83
C LEU A 90 -40.39 -35.50 11.93
N PRO A 91 -39.21 -35.99 12.31
CA PRO A 91 -38.61 -37.16 11.68
C PRO A 91 -39.38 -38.42 12.11
N LEU A 92 -40.17 -38.97 11.19
CA LEU A 92 -41.06 -40.10 11.48
C LEU A 92 -40.34 -41.37 11.90
N THR A 93 -39.04 -41.49 11.59
CA THR A 93 -38.19 -42.64 11.91
C THR A 93 -37.54 -42.56 13.30
N ARG A 94 -37.55 -41.40 13.97
CA ARG A 94 -36.73 -41.13 15.16
C ARG A 94 -37.13 -41.92 16.41
N ASN A 95 -38.43 -41.96 16.71
CA ASN A 95 -38.95 -42.55 17.95
C ASN A 95 -39.59 -43.94 17.73
N ILE A 96 -39.52 -44.48 16.51
CA ILE A 96 -40.05 -45.79 16.16
C ILE A 96 -38.93 -46.82 16.02
N GLN A 97 -39.19 -48.07 16.35
CA GLN A 97 -38.20 -49.15 16.21
C GLN A 97 -38.14 -49.61 14.75
N LEU A 98 -36.99 -49.53 14.07
CA LEU A 98 -36.82 -49.93 12.67
C LEU A 98 -35.56 -50.78 12.46
N HIS A 99 -35.32 -51.76 13.33
CA HIS A 99 -34.12 -52.59 13.28
C HIS A 99 -34.17 -53.64 12.19
N ASP A 100 -35.35 -54.18 11.90
CA ASP A 100 -35.57 -55.16 10.84
C ASP A 100 -37.00 -55.07 10.26
N GLN A 101 -37.26 -55.80 9.17
CA GLN A 101 -38.55 -55.75 8.48
C GLN A 101 -39.73 -56.16 9.38
N ASN A 102 -39.52 -57.04 10.38
CA ASN A 102 -40.58 -57.49 11.29
C ASN A 102 -41.14 -56.34 12.14
N ASP A 103 -40.41 -55.24 12.27
CA ASP A 103 -40.91 -54.06 12.96
C ASP A 103 -42.08 -53.39 12.19
N LEU A 104 -42.28 -53.68 10.90
CA LEU A 104 -43.42 -53.21 10.10
C LEU A 104 -44.40 -54.32 9.71
N ILE A 105 -43.93 -55.56 9.56
CA ILE A 105 -44.75 -56.69 9.05
C ILE A 105 -44.86 -57.87 10.02
N GLY A 106 -44.29 -57.77 11.22
CA GLY A 106 -44.27 -58.87 12.19
C GLY A 106 -45.62 -59.10 12.88
N GLU A 107 -45.80 -60.33 13.39
CA GLU A 107 -47.04 -60.78 14.05
C GLU A 107 -47.47 -59.93 15.27
N GLU A 108 -46.53 -59.23 15.92
CA GLU A 108 -46.84 -58.30 17.02
C GLU A 108 -46.97 -56.84 16.56
N ALA A 109 -46.30 -56.45 15.46
CA ALA A 109 -46.25 -55.08 14.98
C ALA A 109 -47.55 -54.67 14.26
N VAL A 110 -48.04 -55.50 13.34
CA VAL A 110 -49.23 -55.20 12.54
C VAL A 110 -50.48 -54.98 13.40
N PRO A 111 -50.83 -55.86 14.37
CA PRO A 111 -51.96 -55.62 15.27
C PRO A 111 -51.85 -54.31 16.06
N ARG A 112 -50.64 -53.95 16.50
CA ARG A 112 -50.38 -52.72 17.25
C ARG A 112 -50.61 -51.48 16.39
N ILE A 113 -50.04 -51.46 15.19
CA ILE A 113 -50.17 -50.34 14.25
C ILE A 113 -51.63 -50.20 13.80
N ALA A 114 -52.25 -51.28 13.34
CA ALA A 114 -53.63 -51.31 12.88
C ALA A 114 -54.62 -50.81 13.94
N SER A 115 -54.46 -51.28 15.19
CA SER A 115 -55.25 -50.80 16.34
C SER A 115 -55.03 -49.31 16.63
N GLY A 116 -53.79 -48.82 16.51
CA GLY A 116 -53.43 -47.42 16.77
C GLY A 116 -54.05 -46.43 15.77
N VAL A 117 -54.20 -46.83 14.51
CA VAL A 117 -54.82 -46.00 13.45
C VAL A 117 -56.31 -46.26 13.24
N GLY A 118 -56.85 -47.33 13.83
CA GLY A 118 -58.26 -47.74 13.68
C GLY A 118 -58.55 -48.49 12.38
N MET A 119 -57.62 -49.32 11.92
CA MET A 119 -57.67 -50.12 10.69
C MET A 119 -57.83 -51.62 11.02
N GLU A 120 -58.43 -52.41 10.12
CA GLU A 120 -58.45 -53.87 10.25
C GLU A 120 -57.08 -54.48 9.91
N GLU A 121 -56.62 -55.45 10.71
CA GLU A 121 -55.30 -56.08 10.54
C GLU A 121 -55.15 -56.76 9.17
N GLU A 122 -56.25 -57.31 8.64
CA GLU A 122 -56.30 -57.99 7.33
C GLU A 122 -56.02 -57.03 6.16
N ASN A 123 -56.18 -55.72 6.36
CA ASN A 123 -55.94 -54.69 5.35
C ASN A 123 -54.49 -54.19 5.32
N TRP A 124 -53.60 -54.73 6.16
CA TRP A 124 -52.18 -54.35 6.09
C TRP A 124 -51.56 -54.79 4.77
N TRP A 125 -51.10 -53.82 3.98
CA TRP A 125 -50.66 -54.03 2.60
C TRP A 125 -49.15 -54.29 2.44
N LEU A 126 -48.34 -54.00 3.46
CA LEU A 126 -46.89 -54.16 3.36
C LEU A 126 -46.50 -55.64 3.47
N GLN A 127 -45.69 -56.10 2.52
CA GLN A 127 -45.13 -57.45 2.47
C GLN A 127 -43.59 -57.39 2.59
N PRO A 128 -42.91 -58.50 3.00
CA PRO A 128 -41.45 -58.53 3.13
C PRO A 128 -40.71 -58.04 1.88
N GLU A 129 -41.22 -58.38 0.69
CA GLU A 129 -40.65 -58.05 -0.61
C GLU A 129 -40.72 -56.54 -0.92
N PHE A 130 -41.61 -55.81 -0.24
CA PHE A 130 -41.78 -54.37 -0.42
C PHE A 130 -40.77 -53.57 0.40
N ILE A 131 -40.10 -54.22 1.34
CA ILE A 131 -39.12 -53.64 2.26
C ILE A 131 -37.73 -54.13 1.85
N ASN A 132 -36.73 -53.25 1.80
CA ASN A 132 -35.36 -53.67 1.48
C ASN A 132 -34.75 -54.40 2.70
N GLU A 133 -33.90 -55.43 2.49
CA GLU A 133 -33.30 -56.24 3.58
C GLU A 133 -32.43 -55.40 4.54
N ASN A 134 -31.81 -54.34 4.02
CA ASN A 134 -31.26 -53.25 4.81
C ASN A 134 -32.24 -52.09 4.70
N LEU A 135 -33.00 -51.82 5.76
CA LEU A 135 -33.84 -50.63 5.94
C LEU A 135 -32.97 -49.37 5.95
N ASP A 136 -32.33 -49.06 4.82
CA ASP A 136 -31.46 -47.92 4.67
C ASP A 136 -32.31 -46.69 4.34
N PHE A 137 -32.80 -46.03 5.39
CA PHE A 137 -33.54 -44.77 5.32
C PHE A 137 -32.62 -43.55 5.15
N ALA A 138 -31.35 -43.75 4.83
CA ALA A 138 -30.35 -42.70 4.63
C ALA A 138 -30.87 -41.55 3.76
N THR A 139 -31.56 -41.86 2.66
CA THR A 139 -32.07 -40.86 1.71
C THR A 139 -33.61 -40.72 1.73
N GLY A 140 -34.26 -41.27 2.76
CA GLY A 140 -35.72 -41.39 2.89
C GLY A 140 -36.28 -42.70 2.32
N VAL A 141 -37.61 -42.83 2.30
CA VAL A 141 -38.27 -44.02 1.71
C VAL A 141 -38.02 -44.04 0.21
N VAL A 142 -37.32 -45.06 -0.28
CA VAL A 142 -36.94 -45.20 -1.70
C VAL A 142 -38.18 -45.34 -2.59
N ARG A 143 -38.75 -44.19 -3.00
CA ARG A 143 -39.72 -44.02 -4.10
C ARG A 143 -40.94 -44.97 -4.03
N LYS A 144 -41.29 -45.45 -2.83
CA LYS A 144 -42.43 -46.35 -2.54
C LYS A 144 -43.43 -45.61 -1.64
N ARG A 145 -44.53 -45.14 -2.22
CA ARG A 145 -45.59 -44.37 -1.52
C ARG A 145 -46.26 -45.16 -0.40
N GLY A 146 -46.61 -46.42 -0.66
CA GLY A 146 -47.24 -47.31 0.31
C GLY A 146 -46.35 -47.57 1.53
N LEU A 147 -45.02 -47.57 1.37
CA LEU A 147 -44.08 -47.67 2.50
C LEU A 147 -44.03 -46.36 3.30
N GLY A 148 -44.09 -45.20 2.63
CA GLY A 148 -44.24 -43.89 3.28
C GLY A 148 -45.50 -43.81 4.15
N LYS A 149 -46.65 -44.27 3.62
CA LYS A 149 -47.90 -44.41 4.39
C LYS A 149 -47.73 -45.34 5.60
N GLY A 150 -47.07 -46.49 5.42
CA GLY A 150 -46.86 -47.45 6.50
C GLY A 150 -46.00 -46.91 7.63
N LEU A 151 -44.92 -46.19 7.32
CA LEU A 151 -44.09 -45.49 8.32
C LEU A 151 -44.90 -44.42 9.06
N TYR A 152 -45.70 -43.63 8.33
CA TYR A 152 -46.58 -42.64 8.95
C TYR A 152 -47.59 -43.29 9.90
N TYR A 153 -48.20 -44.41 9.52
CA TYR A 153 -49.17 -45.14 10.35
C TYR A 153 -48.52 -45.68 11.62
N LYS A 154 -47.31 -46.23 11.47
CA LYS A 154 -46.53 -46.69 12.62
C LYS A 154 -46.18 -45.55 13.56
N ALA A 155 -45.64 -44.45 13.02
CA ALA A 155 -45.29 -43.27 13.80
C ALA A 155 -46.52 -42.69 14.50
N TYR A 156 -47.67 -42.61 13.82
CA TYR A 156 -48.93 -42.14 14.40
C TYR A 156 -49.44 -43.05 15.53
N ALA A 157 -49.19 -44.36 15.44
CA ALA A 157 -49.60 -45.33 16.46
C ALA A 157 -48.66 -45.40 17.68
N GLU A 158 -47.35 -45.18 17.47
CA GLU A 158 -46.30 -45.42 18.48
C GLU A 158 -45.67 -44.15 19.06
N ASP A 159 -45.71 -43.03 18.33
CA ASP A 159 -45.13 -41.74 18.73
C ASP A 159 -46.23 -40.73 19.11
N ASP A 160 -46.30 -40.41 20.41
CA ASP A 160 -47.22 -39.42 20.94
C ASP A 160 -46.95 -38.00 20.39
N ASP A 161 -45.71 -37.67 20.02
CA ASP A 161 -45.33 -36.37 19.46
C ASP A 161 -45.95 -36.18 18.07
N VAL A 162 -45.87 -37.21 17.22
CA VAL A 162 -46.48 -37.21 15.88
C VAL A 162 -47.99 -37.04 15.99
N ARG A 163 -48.65 -37.81 16.86
CA ARG A 163 -50.11 -37.68 17.06
C ARG A 163 -50.52 -36.30 17.57
N THR A 164 -49.71 -35.70 18.45
CA THR A 164 -50.00 -34.38 19.04
C THR A 164 -49.78 -33.24 18.04
N ALA A 165 -48.72 -33.31 17.22
CA ALA A 165 -48.43 -32.28 16.22
C ALA A 165 -49.46 -32.27 15.07
N ILE A 166 -50.08 -33.41 14.80
CA ILE A 166 -51.17 -33.57 13.83
C ILE A 166 -52.52 -33.11 14.40
N ASP A 167 -52.56 -32.62 15.65
CA ASP A 167 -53.75 -32.02 16.24
C ASP A 167 -53.81 -30.50 15.97
N LEU A 168 -54.92 -30.04 15.38
CA LEU A 168 -55.11 -28.63 15.01
C LEU A 168 -55.70 -27.84 16.20
N PRO A 169 -55.12 -26.69 16.61
CA PRO A 169 -55.85 -25.64 17.32
C PRO A 169 -56.83 -24.93 16.35
N GLY A 170 -57.94 -24.39 16.87
CA GLY A 170 -59.17 -24.03 16.13
C GLY A 170 -59.05 -23.30 14.78
N ARG A 171 -60.05 -23.50 13.89
CA ARG A 171 -60.38 -22.78 12.62
C ARG A 171 -59.21 -22.00 11.95
N GLY A 172 -58.74 -22.46 10.79
CA GLY A 172 -57.76 -21.72 9.99
C GLY A 172 -57.55 -22.28 8.57
N LYS A 173 -56.84 -21.52 7.73
CA LYS A 173 -56.35 -21.92 6.40
C LYS A 173 -55.05 -22.73 6.57
N VAL A 174 -54.94 -23.89 5.92
CA VAL A 174 -53.80 -24.82 6.04
C VAL A 174 -53.22 -25.12 4.66
N ALA A 175 -51.89 -25.00 4.52
CA ALA A 175 -51.18 -25.44 3.32
C ALA A 175 -50.52 -26.81 3.56
N VAL A 176 -50.63 -27.71 2.59
CA VAL A 176 -49.84 -28.94 2.51
C VAL A 176 -48.95 -28.85 1.29
N ILE A 177 -47.63 -28.95 1.47
CA ILE A 177 -46.63 -28.83 0.40
C ILE A 177 -45.91 -30.16 0.29
N ALA A 178 -45.99 -30.81 -0.87
CA ALA A 178 -45.43 -32.14 -1.08
C ALA A 178 -45.01 -32.37 -2.54
N GLY A 179 -43.99 -33.21 -2.75
CA GLY A 179 -43.64 -33.70 -4.09
C GLY A 179 -44.44 -34.96 -4.45
N LEU A 180 -45.09 -34.96 -5.62
CA LEU A 180 -45.99 -36.04 -6.04
C LEU A 180 -45.25 -37.31 -6.52
N GLY A 181 -43.99 -37.19 -6.95
CA GLY A 181 -43.14 -38.34 -7.34
C GLY A 181 -42.40 -39.03 -6.18
N GLY A 182 -42.31 -38.41 -5.01
CA GLY A 182 -41.47 -38.88 -3.90
C GLY A 182 -42.18 -39.85 -2.93
N GLY A 183 -41.47 -40.85 -2.39
CA GLY A 183 -42.07 -41.88 -1.53
C GLY A 183 -42.74 -41.35 -0.25
N SER A 184 -42.14 -40.39 0.43
CA SER A 184 -42.68 -39.82 1.68
C SER A 184 -43.69 -38.70 1.40
N GLY A 185 -43.31 -37.76 0.51
CA GLY A 185 -44.15 -36.63 0.11
C GLY A 185 -45.52 -37.08 -0.39
N SER A 186 -45.55 -37.92 -1.42
CA SER A 186 -46.80 -38.42 -1.99
C SER A 186 -47.41 -39.61 -1.26
N GLY A 187 -46.66 -40.22 -0.33
CA GLY A 187 -47.11 -41.33 0.52
C GLY A 187 -48.01 -40.92 1.68
N ILE A 188 -47.87 -39.68 2.18
CA ILE A 188 -48.40 -39.28 3.50
C ILE A 188 -49.55 -38.27 3.39
N PHE A 189 -49.55 -37.39 2.38
CA PHE A 189 -50.38 -36.18 2.39
C PHE A 189 -51.90 -36.45 2.44
N ILE A 190 -52.41 -37.50 1.78
CA ILE A 190 -53.85 -37.83 1.80
C ILE A 190 -54.28 -38.22 3.21
N ASP A 191 -53.54 -39.14 3.84
CA ASP A 191 -53.88 -39.65 5.17
C ASP A 191 -53.67 -38.61 6.27
N LEU A 192 -52.61 -37.79 6.14
CA LEU A 192 -52.43 -36.63 7.00
C LEU A 192 -53.66 -35.73 6.97
N VAL A 193 -54.18 -35.42 5.78
CA VAL A 193 -55.35 -34.55 5.63
C VAL A 193 -56.63 -35.22 6.12
N LYS A 194 -56.81 -36.53 5.89
CA LYS A 194 -57.90 -37.31 6.50
C LYS A 194 -57.85 -37.21 8.03
N HIS A 195 -56.67 -37.38 8.64
CA HIS A 195 -56.49 -37.25 10.09
C HIS A 195 -56.76 -35.82 10.59
N LEU A 196 -56.28 -34.78 9.89
CA LEU A 196 -56.55 -33.38 10.23
C LEU A 196 -58.06 -33.06 10.18
N LYS A 197 -58.78 -33.51 9.14
CA LYS A 197 -60.23 -33.31 8.98
C LYS A 197 -61.05 -34.08 10.02
N ARG A 198 -60.57 -35.21 10.55
CA ARG A 198 -61.21 -35.94 11.67
C ARG A 198 -61.29 -35.05 12.91
N THR A 199 -60.22 -34.32 13.21
CA THR A 199 -60.19 -33.40 14.36
C THR A 199 -60.91 -32.08 14.05
N GLN A 200 -60.72 -31.50 12.86
CA GLN A 200 -61.36 -30.26 12.46
C GLN A 200 -61.99 -30.32 11.07
N ARG A 201 -63.28 -30.64 11.04
CA ARG A 201 -64.07 -30.75 9.79
C ARG A 201 -64.14 -29.46 8.98
N THR A 202 -63.96 -28.28 9.61
CA THR A 202 -64.10 -26.97 8.96
C THR A 202 -62.77 -26.36 8.49
N ALA A 203 -61.65 -27.09 8.56
CA ALA A 203 -60.38 -26.57 8.06
C ALA A 203 -60.40 -26.50 6.52
N GLU A 204 -59.94 -25.38 5.97
CA GLU A 204 -59.69 -25.21 4.53
C GLU A 204 -58.25 -25.62 4.25
N ILE A 205 -58.07 -26.74 3.55
CA ILE A 205 -56.77 -27.36 3.33
C ILE A 205 -56.45 -27.30 1.83
N THR A 206 -55.35 -26.66 1.47
CA THR A 206 -54.89 -26.54 0.08
C THR A 206 -53.63 -27.37 -0.13
N LEU A 207 -53.61 -28.16 -1.20
CA LEU A 207 -52.43 -28.92 -1.62
C LEU A 207 -51.61 -28.11 -2.63
N PHE A 208 -50.32 -27.95 -2.37
CA PHE A 208 -49.30 -27.52 -3.32
C PHE A 208 -48.43 -28.73 -3.66
N GLY A 209 -48.77 -29.40 -4.77
CA GLY A 209 -48.12 -30.61 -5.26
C GLY A 209 -47.07 -30.29 -6.32
N VAL A 210 -45.80 -30.56 -6.03
CA VAL A 210 -44.73 -30.44 -7.03
C VAL A 210 -44.76 -31.68 -7.94
N LEU A 211 -44.95 -31.46 -9.24
CA LEU A 211 -44.95 -32.52 -10.25
C LEU A 211 -43.51 -32.87 -10.63
N PRO A 212 -43.12 -34.16 -10.61
CA PRO A 212 -41.79 -34.58 -11.01
C PRO A 212 -41.59 -34.41 -12.53
N ASN A 213 -40.35 -34.24 -12.94
CA ASN A 213 -39.99 -34.26 -14.35
C ASN A 213 -40.13 -35.70 -14.91
N ASP A 214 -40.58 -35.86 -16.15
CA ASP A 214 -40.78 -37.16 -16.81
C ASP A 214 -39.47 -37.96 -16.95
N ASP A 215 -38.32 -37.27 -16.93
CA ASP A 215 -36.98 -37.86 -16.96
C ASP A 215 -36.47 -38.41 -15.60
N GLU A 216 -37.19 -38.25 -14.47
CA GLU A 216 -36.72 -38.68 -13.14
C GLU A 216 -36.73 -40.21 -12.92
N GLY A 217 -37.49 -40.93 -13.74
CA GLY A 217 -37.53 -42.40 -13.84
C GLY A 217 -38.89 -43.04 -13.54
N ASP A 218 -39.05 -44.30 -13.94
CA ASP A 218 -40.32 -45.04 -13.90
C ASP A 218 -41.01 -45.08 -12.52
N ALA A 219 -40.24 -45.07 -11.42
CA ALA A 219 -40.80 -45.14 -10.07
C ALA A 219 -41.45 -43.81 -9.64
N GLU A 220 -40.81 -42.67 -9.92
CA GLU A 220 -41.38 -41.33 -9.76
C GLU A 220 -42.63 -41.15 -10.62
N ASN A 221 -42.54 -41.58 -11.88
CA ASN A 221 -43.62 -41.53 -12.85
C ASN A 221 -44.83 -42.36 -12.37
N ALA A 222 -44.60 -43.58 -11.86
CA ALA A 222 -45.64 -44.42 -11.27
C ALA A 222 -46.28 -43.78 -10.02
N ASN A 223 -45.47 -43.16 -9.15
CA ASN A 223 -45.96 -42.44 -7.97
C ASN A 223 -46.84 -41.25 -8.35
N ALA A 224 -46.43 -40.45 -9.33
CA ALA A 224 -47.18 -39.30 -9.81
C ALA A 224 -48.51 -39.74 -10.45
N HIS A 225 -48.49 -40.74 -11.33
CA HIS A 225 -49.70 -41.31 -11.93
C HIS A 225 -50.70 -41.78 -10.87
N ALA A 226 -50.24 -42.58 -9.91
CA ALA A 226 -51.09 -43.07 -8.84
C ALA A 226 -51.64 -41.93 -7.96
N ALA A 227 -50.81 -40.95 -7.58
CA ALA A 227 -51.24 -39.83 -6.75
C ALA A 227 -52.29 -38.95 -7.46
N LEU A 228 -52.08 -38.67 -8.75
CA LEU A 228 -53.02 -37.88 -9.56
C LEU A 228 -54.33 -38.64 -9.80
N SER A 229 -54.27 -39.95 -10.06
CA SER A 229 -55.44 -40.82 -10.18
C SER A 229 -56.29 -40.84 -8.90
N GLU A 230 -55.63 -40.96 -7.74
CA GLU A 230 -56.29 -40.94 -6.43
C GLU A 230 -56.93 -39.57 -6.13
N LEU A 231 -56.24 -38.47 -6.49
CA LEU A 231 -56.77 -37.12 -6.35
C LEU A 231 -57.96 -36.84 -7.27
N GLU A 232 -57.92 -37.32 -8.51
CA GLU A 232 -59.06 -37.25 -9.44
C GLU A 232 -60.26 -38.03 -8.88
N TYR A 233 -60.03 -39.26 -8.43
CA TYR A 233 -61.09 -40.08 -7.83
C TYR A 233 -61.74 -39.41 -6.61
N LEU A 234 -60.93 -38.87 -5.70
CA LEU A 234 -61.42 -38.12 -4.53
C LEU A 234 -62.32 -36.94 -4.95
N SER A 235 -61.94 -36.22 -6.01
CA SER A 235 -62.75 -35.13 -6.55
C SER A 235 -64.05 -35.63 -7.17
N LEU A 236 -64.01 -36.71 -7.94
CA LEU A 236 -65.18 -37.32 -8.57
C LEU A 236 -66.16 -37.95 -7.56
N GLN A 237 -65.72 -38.26 -6.34
CA GLN A 237 -66.61 -38.72 -5.27
C GLN A 237 -67.17 -37.58 -4.42
N ASP A 238 -66.87 -36.32 -4.75
CA ASP A 238 -67.18 -35.13 -3.94
C ASP A 238 -66.63 -35.24 -2.51
N GLU A 239 -65.46 -35.84 -2.33
CA GLU A 239 -64.78 -35.87 -1.02
C GLU A 239 -64.03 -34.54 -0.77
N ASP A 240 -64.56 -33.74 0.17
CA ASP A 240 -64.03 -32.43 0.58
C ASP A 240 -62.73 -32.51 1.44
N LEU A 241 -61.74 -33.29 1.01
CA LEU A 241 -60.43 -33.36 1.67
C LEU A 241 -59.60 -32.10 1.41
N PHE A 242 -59.46 -31.73 0.14
CA PHE A 242 -58.73 -30.55 -0.30
C PHE A 242 -59.71 -29.53 -0.87
N LYS A 243 -59.55 -28.27 -0.47
CA LYS A 243 -60.25 -27.15 -1.09
C LYS A 243 -59.76 -26.98 -2.52
N ASP A 244 -58.44 -26.85 -2.68
CA ASP A 244 -57.78 -26.69 -3.98
C ASP A 244 -56.55 -27.61 -4.10
N ARG A 245 -56.27 -28.03 -5.33
CA ARG A 245 -55.16 -28.93 -5.69
C ARG A 245 -54.27 -28.23 -6.71
N ILE A 246 -53.29 -27.48 -6.20
CA ILE A 246 -52.37 -26.70 -7.01
C ILE A 246 -51.18 -27.58 -7.38
N LEU A 247 -51.00 -27.82 -8.67
CA LEU A 247 -49.88 -28.57 -9.22
C LEU A 247 -48.83 -27.61 -9.77
N ILE A 248 -47.56 -27.83 -9.43
CA ILE A 248 -46.44 -26.98 -9.83
C ILE A 248 -45.43 -27.85 -10.60
N PRO A 249 -45.35 -27.72 -11.95
CA PRO A 249 -44.37 -28.45 -12.76
C PRO A 249 -42.93 -28.04 -12.44
N ILE A 250 -42.04 -29.03 -12.27
CA ILE A 250 -40.61 -28.79 -12.04
C ILE A 250 -39.76 -28.94 -13.33
N ASP A 251 -40.35 -29.39 -14.45
CA ASP A 251 -39.67 -29.65 -15.73
C ASP A 251 -38.69 -28.55 -16.18
N PRO A 252 -38.98 -27.23 -16.03
CA PRO A 252 -38.06 -26.18 -16.45
C PRO A 252 -36.68 -26.26 -15.80
N THR A 253 -36.55 -26.87 -14.62
CA THR A 253 -35.27 -27.02 -13.91
C THR A 253 -34.35 -28.08 -14.53
N GLY A 254 -34.88 -28.98 -15.37
CA GLY A 254 -34.14 -30.13 -15.89
C GLY A 254 -33.69 -31.11 -14.80
N PHE A 255 -34.28 -31.05 -13.60
CA PHE A 255 -33.94 -31.97 -12.51
C PHE A 255 -34.29 -33.41 -12.90
N GLY A 256 -33.29 -34.30 -12.88
CA GLY A 256 -33.43 -35.72 -13.22
C GLY A 256 -33.47 -36.64 -11.98
N GLY A 257 -33.87 -36.11 -10.81
CA GLY A 257 -33.97 -36.86 -9.57
C GLY A 257 -32.65 -36.97 -8.78
N LYS A 258 -32.70 -37.58 -7.58
CA LYS A 258 -31.56 -37.72 -6.63
C LYS A 258 -30.31 -38.44 -7.19
N LYS A 259 -30.38 -39.07 -8.37
CA LYS A 259 -29.25 -39.76 -9.03
C LYS A 259 -28.54 -38.93 -10.11
N ALA A 260 -29.11 -37.78 -10.49
CA ALA A 260 -28.51 -36.88 -11.46
C ALA A 260 -27.38 -36.05 -10.85
N ASN A 261 -26.49 -35.47 -11.69
CA ASN A 261 -25.45 -34.55 -11.23
C ASN A 261 -26.08 -33.27 -10.66
N ILE A 262 -26.22 -33.22 -9.34
CA ILE A 262 -26.84 -32.11 -8.57
C ILE A 262 -26.20 -30.74 -8.90
N LEU A 263 -24.91 -30.72 -9.26
CA LEU A 263 -24.15 -29.50 -9.56
C LEU A 263 -24.64 -28.71 -10.79
N GLN A 264 -25.41 -29.30 -11.72
CA GLN A 264 -25.91 -28.60 -12.91
C GLN A 264 -27.33 -28.05 -12.78
N SER A 265 -28.12 -28.52 -11.80
CA SER A 265 -29.53 -28.15 -11.61
C SER A 265 -29.80 -27.47 -10.27
N SER A 266 -28.77 -27.24 -9.44
CA SER A 266 -28.90 -26.60 -8.12
C SER A 266 -29.51 -25.20 -8.19
N ASP A 267 -29.07 -24.40 -9.15
CA ASP A 267 -29.43 -22.98 -9.21
C ASP A 267 -30.88 -22.83 -9.70
N ALA A 268 -31.28 -23.60 -10.71
CA ALA A 268 -32.65 -23.63 -11.22
C ALA A 268 -33.65 -24.16 -10.17
N LEU A 269 -33.25 -25.12 -9.33
CA LEU A 269 -34.06 -25.60 -8.19
C LEU A 269 -34.21 -24.53 -7.10
N LEU A 270 -33.14 -23.80 -6.80
CA LEU A 270 -33.19 -22.70 -5.84
C LEU A 270 -34.07 -21.55 -6.35
N GLU A 271 -33.98 -21.22 -7.65
CA GLU A 271 -34.89 -20.28 -8.30
C GLU A 271 -36.35 -20.74 -8.19
N PHE A 272 -36.62 -22.02 -8.45
CA PHE A 272 -37.94 -22.62 -8.32
C PHE A 272 -38.50 -22.48 -6.90
N ASP A 273 -37.72 -22.87 -5.89
CA ASP A 273 -38.13 -22.81 -4.48
C ASP A 273 -38.45 -21.36 -4.07
N ARG A 274 -37.59 -20.39 -4.45
CA ARG A 274 -37.80 -18.96 -4.19
C ARG A 274 -39.06 -18.42 -4.88
N ALA A 275 -39.29 -18.80 -6.14
CA ALA A 275 -40.46 -18.35 -6.89
C ALA A 275 -41.75 -19.01 -6.37
N ALA A 276 -41.71 -20.25 -5.90
CA ALA A 276 -42.85 -20.96 -5.33
C ALA A 276 -43.44 -20.26 -4.09
N ILE A 277 -42.60 -19.56 -3.31
CA ILE A 277 -43.05 -18.74 -2.17
C ILE A 277 -44.01 -17.65 -2.64
N TYR A 278 -43.69 -16.97 -3.75
CA TYR A 278 -44.56 -15.94 -4.32
C TYR A 278 -45.87 -16.54 -4.80
N LEU A 279 -45.88 -17.72 -5.41
CA LEU A 279 -47.11 -18.41 -5.80
C LEU A 279 -47.99 -18.73 -4.59
N ILE A 280 -47.43 -19.28 -3.51
CA ILE A 280 -48.16 -19.61 -2.28
C ILE A 280 -48.73 -18.33 -1.64
N ALA A 281 -47.90 -17.30 -1.47
CA ALA A 281 -48.34 -16.03 -0.88
C ALA A 281 -49.44 -15.39 -1.74
N THR A 282 -49.27 -15.38 -3.06
CA THR A 282 -50.24 -14.83 -4.01
C THR A 282 -51.59 -15.54 -3.89
N TYR A 283 -51.61 -16.87 -3.84
CA TYR A 283 -52.83 -17.66 -3.68
C TYR A 283 -53.60 -17.25 -2.41
N TYR A 284 -52.93 -17.15 -1.26
CA TYR A 284 -53.61 -16.84 0.00
C TYR A 284 -54.08 -15.38 0.10
N ASN A 285 -53.39 -14.43 -0.55
CA ASN A 285 -53.84 -13.05 -0.63
C ASN A 285 -55.05 -12.91 -1.57
N MET A 286 -55.03 -13.60 -2.71
CA MET A 286 -56.15 -13.67 -3.65
C MET A 286 -57.39 -14.29 -3.02
N MET A 287 -57.26 -15.46 -2.38
CA MET A 287 -58.35 -16.17 -1.70
C MET A 287 -58.99 -15.39 -0.54
N ASP A 288 -58.35 -14.32 -0.07
CA ASP A 288 -58.93 -13.42 0.93
C ASP A 288 -59.78 -12.30 0.30
N MET A 289 -59.53 -11.99 -0.98
CA MET A 289 -60.28 -11.00 -1.76
C MET A 289 -61.52 -11.63 -2.42
N GLU A 290 -61.31 -12.69 -3.19
CA GLU A 290 -62.34 -13.42 -3.94
C GLU A 290 -61.85 -14.86 -4.17
N ASP A 291 -62.77 -15.82 -4.24
CA ASP A 291 -62.44 -17.22 -4.57
C ASP A 291 -62.71 -17.45 -6.06
N PRO A 292 -61.69 -17.36 -6.94
CA PRO A 292 -61.88 -17.52 -8.38
C PRO A 292 -62.04 -18.99 -8.80
N PHE A 293 -61.86 -19.95 -7.89
CA PHE A 293 -61.90 -21.39 -8.17
C PHE A 293 -63.16 -22.06 -7.59
N ALA A 294 -64.11 -21.27 -7.07
CA ALA A 294 -65.32 -21.81 -6.46
C ALA A 294 -66.20 -22.63 -7.43
N ASP A 295 -66.09 -22.37 -8.73
CA ASP A 295 -66.87 -23.03 -9.80
C ASP A 295 -66.05 -24.09 -10.58
N THR A 296 -64.91 -24.57 -10.03
CA THR A 296 -64.10 -25.61 -10.68
C THR A 296 -64.87 -26.94 -10.83
N PRO A 297 -64.97 -27.52 -12.04
CA PRO A 297 -65.67 -28.79 -12.25
C PRO A 297 -65.02 -29.97 -11.53
N SER A 298 -65.81 -30.94 -11.03
CA SER A 298 -65.29 -32.05 -10.23
C SER A 298 -64.34 -32.97 -11.02
N TYR A 299 -64.52 -33.06 -12.34
CA TYR A 299 -63.70 -33.87 -13.26
C TYR A 299 -62.44 -33.15 -13.74
N ALA A 300 -62.30 -31.85 -13.49
CA ALA A 300 -61.13 -31.05 -13.85
C ALA A 300 -60.51 -30.38 -12.62
N PRO A 301 -60.10 -31.19 -11.62
CA PRO A 301 -59.87 -30.70 -10.26
C PRO A 301 -58.52 -30.03 -10.04
N PHE A 302 -57.66 -29.96 -11.05
CA PHE A 302 -56.29 -29.49 -10.91
C PHE A 302 -56.16 -28.04 -11.34
N ILE A 303 -55.38 -27.29 -10.55
CA ILE A 303 -54.98 -25.93 -10.87
C ILE A 303 -53.48 -25.95 -11.12
N ILE A 304 -53.01 -25.50 -12.27
CA ILE A 304 -51.57 -25.37 -12.53
C ILE A 304 -51.09 -24.04 -11.96
N GLY A 305 -50.14 -24.08 -11.04
CA GLY A 305 -49.44 -22.93 -10.52
C GLY A 305 -48.10 -22.71 -11.23
N ILE A 306 -47.88 -21.50 -11.74
CA ILE A 306 -46.66 -21.11 -12.45
C ILE A 306 -46.04 -19.93 -11.70
N PRO A 307 -45.04 -20.18 -10.84
CA PRO A 307 -44.34 -19.11 -10.14
C PRO A 307 -43.38 -18.41 -11.10
N GLN A 308 -43.30 -17.08 -11.06
CA GLN A 308 -42.25 -16.31 -11.74
C GLN A 308 -41.87 -15.10 -10.87
N VAL A 309 -40.62 -14.66 -10.93
CA VAL A 309 -40.14 -13.47 -10.20
C VAL A 309 -39.29 -12.63 -11.13
N LEU A 310 -39.54 -11.32 -11.14
CA LEU A 310 -38.60 -10.33 -11.65
C LEU A 310 -37.91 -9.69 -10.46
N ARG A 311 -36.58 -9.76 -10.40
CA ARG A 311 -35.77 -9.19 -9.32
C ARG A 311 -34.89 -8.07 -9.86
N TYR A 312 -34.93 -6.91 -9.22
CA TYR A 312 -33.92 -5.88 -9.44
C TYR A 312 -32.69 -6.19 -8.58
N ASN A 313 -31.51 -6.21 -9.18
CA ASN A 313 -30.24 -6.51 -8.50
C ASN A 313 -29.68 -5.33 -7.68
N VAL A 314 -30.55 -4.52 -7.05
CA VAL A 314 -30.12 -3.30 -6.34
C VAL A 314 -29.22 -3.62 -5.15
N ASP A 315 -29.54 -4.66 -4.37
CA ASP A 315 -28.72 -5.05 -3.22
C ASP A 315 -27.31 -5.47 -3.66
N ALA A 316 -27.22 -6.28 -4.74
CA ALA A 316 -25.93 -6.65 -5.33
C ALA A 316 -25.16 -5.41 -5.81
N ILE A 317 -25.83 -4.43 -6.44
CA ILE A 317 -25.23 -3.16 -6.83
C ILE A 317 -24.72 -2.37 -5.59
N GLN A 318 -25.48 -2.32 -4.49
CA GLN A 318 -25.09 -1.60 -3.28
C GLN A 318 -23.89 -2.25 -2.58
N ASP A 319 -23.86 -3.58 -2.52
CA ASP A 319 -22.73 -4.36 -2.00
C ASP A 319 -21.49 -4.14 -2.87
N ALA A 320 -21.65 -4.25 -4.19
CA ALA A 320 -20.63 -3.98 -5.19
C ALA A 320 -20.03 -2.56 -5.07
N LYS A 321 -20.88 -1.55 -4.83
CA LYS A 321 -20.46 -0.16 -4.55
C LYS A 321 -19.68 -0.06 -3.24
N THR A 322 -20.12 -0.75 -2.19
CA THR A 322 -19.43 -0.75 -0.88
C THR A 322 -18.04 -1.37 -1.00
N VAL A 323 -17.94 -2.54 -1.65
CA VAL A 323 -16.66 -3.21 -1.92
C VAL A 323 -15.75 -2.32 -2.77
N THR A 324 -16.28 -1.71 -3.83
CA THR A 324 -15.54 -0.75 -4.66
C THR A 324 -14.99 0.39 -3.81
N LYS A 325 -15.82 1.00 -2.98
CA LYS A 325 -15.43 2.10 -2.11
C LYS A 325 -14.29 1.69 -1.17
N ASP A 326 -14.34 0.49 -0.60
CA ASP A 326 -13.28 -0.01 0.27
C ASP A 326 -11.97 -0.27 -0.49
N ILE A 327 -12.04 -0.83 -1.71
CA ILE A 327 -10.89 -0.99 -2.61
C ILE A 327 -10.28 0.38 -2.95
N LEU A 328 -11.11 1.35 -3.33
CA LEU A 328 -10.66 2.70 -3.70
C LEU A 328 -10.06 3.46 -2.52
N ASN A 329 -10.68 3.37 -1.34
CA ASN A 329 -10.14 3.98 -0.12
C ASN A 329 -8.76 3.40 0.21
N ALA A 330 -8.60 2.07 0.19
CA ALA A 330 -7.30 1.43 0.44
C ALA A 330 -6.25 1.83 -0.60
N LYS A 331 -6.66 2.02 -1.87
CA LYS A 331 -5.77 2.49 -2.92
C LYS A 331 -5.38 3.96 -2.73
N GLN A 332 -6.33 4.81 -2.33
CA GLN A 332 -6.10 6.22 -2.03
C GLN A 332 -5.17 6.39 -0.83
N ASP A 333 -5.37 5.64 0.25
CA ASP A 333 -4.47 5.62 1.42
C ASP A 333 -3.03 5.27 1.00
N ALA A 334 -2.86 4.30 0.08
CA ALA A 334 -1.56 3.95 -0.47
C ALA A 334 -0.97 5.10 -1.31
N LEU A 335 -1.76 5.75 -2.16
CA LEU A 335 -1.33 6.88 -2.97
C LEU A 335 -0.90 8.10 -2.15
N GLU A 336 -1.59 8.37 -1.04
CA GLU A 336 -1.26 9.44 -0.10
C GLU A 336 0.08 9.14 0.59
N ALA A 337 0.26 7.94 1.15
CA ALA A 337 1.53 7.54 1.76
C ALA A 337 2.70 7.55 0.75
N GLU A 338 2.45 7.14 -0.50
CA GLU A 338 3.44 7.22 -1.57
C GLU A 338 3.82 8.68 -1.90
N ALA A 339 2.85 9.59 -1.88
CA ALA A 339 3.09 11.00 -2.11
C ALA A 339 4.05 11.60 -1.09
N ASP A 340 3.89 11.24 0.19
CA ASP A 340 4.76 11.70 1.28
C ASP A 340 6.19 11.19 1.10
N ILE A 341 6.36 9.91 0.72
CA ILE A 341 7.68 9.34 0.40
C ILE A 341 8.32 10.10 -0.75
N TYR A 342 7.57 10.32 -1.85
CA TYR A 342 8.12 10.97 -3.04
C TYR A 342 8.50 12.42 -2.76
N ALA A 343 7.68 13.15 -2.00
CA ALA A 343 7.99 14.52 -1.60
C ALA A 343 9.24 14.60 -0.70
N GLY A 344 9.42 13.65 0.22
CA GLY A 344 10.60 13.60 1.07
C GLY A 344 11.87 13.25 0.29
N VAL A 345 11.81 12.25 -0.59
CA VAL A 345 12.93 11.86 -1.46
C VAL A 345 13.28 12.98 -2.43
N ASP A 346 12.31 13.62 -3.09
CA ASP A 346 12.56 14.74 -3.99
C ASP A 346 13.23 15.92 -3.29
N ARG A 347 12.79 16.25 -2.06
CA ARG A 347 13.41 17.30 -1.23
C ARG A 347 14.85 16.96 -0.86
N PHE A 348 15.12 15.71 -0.50
CA PHE A 348 16.47 15.25 -0.17
C PHE A 348 17.39 15.31 -1.40
N LEU A 349 16.97 14.71 -2.52
CA LEU A 349 17.74 14.69 -3.76
C LEU A 349 18.02 16.11 -4.28
N SER A 350 17.06 17.02 -4.16
CA SER A 350 17.21 18.42 -4.59
C SER A 350 18.10 19.25 -3.66
N ARG A 351 18.31 18.82 -2.41
CA ARG A 351 19.20 19.50 -1.45
C ARG A 351 20.65 19.10 -1.65
N GLU A 352 20.90 17.80 -1.82
CA GLU A 352 22.25 17.25 -1.93
C GLU A 352 22.82 17.35 -3.36
N TRP A 353 21.96 17.36 -4.39
CA TRP A 353 22.38 17.42 -5.80
C TRP A 353 21.66 18.52 -6.60
N SER A 354 22.35 19.09 -7.58
CA SER A 354 21.76 20.07 -8.50
C SER A 354 20.84 19.39 -9.53
N PRO A 355 19.60 19.88 -9.74
CA PRO A 355 18.62 19.26 -10.65
C PRO A 355 19.11 19.08 -12.09
N ASP A 356 19.93 20.00 -12.60
CA ASP A 356 20.38 19.99 -14.01
C ASP A 356 21.50 18.96 -14.28
N GLY A 357 22.11 18.39 -13.24
CA GLY A 357 23.22 17.44 -13.34
C GLY A 357 22.84 15.96 -13.22
N MET A 358 21.65 15.64 -12.72
CA MET A 358 21.24 14.25 -12.47
C MET A 358 20.55 13.62 -13.69
N LYS A 359 21.34 12.92 -14.52
CA LYS A 359 20.85 12.14 -15.67
C LYS A 359 21.35 10.69 -15.60
N GLY A 360 20.81 9.92 -14.66
CA GLY A 360 21.05 8.48 -14.58
C GLY A 360 20.32 7.73 -15.70
N GLU A 361 20.89 6.59 -16.14
CA GLU A 361 20.21 5.66 -17.03
C GLU A 361 19.44 4.63 -16.22
N LEU A 362 18.14 4.45 -16.52
CA LEU A 362 17.30 3.46 -15.84
C LEU A 362 17.77 2.03 -16.14
N HIS A 363 17.83 1.19 -15.12
CA HIS A 363 18.12 -0.23 -15.28
C HIS A 363 16.89 -1.02 -15.74
N ASP A 364 17.10 -2.26 -16.21
CA ASP A 364 16.00 -3.15 -16.61
C ASP A 364 15.02 -3.43 -15.45
N SER A 365 15.51 -3.47 -14.21
CA SER A 365 14.66 -3.63 -13.02
C SER A 365 13.75 -2.44 -12.79
N ASP A 366 14.21 -1.21 -13.06
CA ASP A 366 13.42 0.01 -12.92
C ASP A 366 12.33 0.07 -14.00
N ARG A 367 12.68 -0.31 -15.23
CA ARG A 367 11.73 -0.45 -16.33
C ARG A 367 10.66 -1.49 -15.99
N THR A 368 11.07 -2.64 -15.47
CA THR A 368 10.16 -3.71 -15.04
C THR A 368 9.21 -3.24 -13.92
N ASP A 369 9.70 -2.46 -12.95
CA ASP A 369 8.87 -1.88 -11.89
C ASP A 369 7.82 -0.91 -12.46
N LEU A 370 8.22 0.00 -13.35
CA LEU A 370 7.31 0.94 -14.02
C LEU A 370 6.25 0.20 -14.86
N GLU A 371 6.65 -0.83 -15.61
CA GLU A 371 5.73 -1.70 -16.37
C GLU A 371 4.75 -2.42 -15.45
N THR A 372 5.23 -2.98 -14.33
CA THR A 372 4.40 -3.68 -13.34
C THR A 372 3.36 -2.75 -12.75
N ARG A 373 3.75 -1.50 -12.42
CA ARG A 373 2.82 -0.50 -11.91
C ARG A 373 1.80 -0.06 -12.94
N LEU A 374 2.21 0.19 -14.19
CA LEU A 374 1.27 0.52 -15.26
C LEU A 374 0.29 -0.63 -15.51
N ASN A 375 0.78 -1.87 -15.51
CA ASN A 375 -0.07 -3.06 -15.65
C ASN A 375 -1.05 -3.18 -14.49
N ASN A 376 -0.68 -2.80 -13.27
CA ASN A 376 -1.63 -2.74 -12.14
C ASN A 376 -2.76 -1.72 -12.37
N VAL A 377 -2.47 -0.58 -13.01
CA VAL A 377 -3.51 0.40 -13.42
C VAL A 377 -4.43 -0.20 -14.47
N LYS A 378 -3.88 -0.85 -15.50
CA LYS A 378 -4.70 -1.55 -16.52
C LYS A 378 -5.59 -2.61 -15.89
N SER A 379 -5.01 -3.41 -15.00
CA SER A 379 -5.70 -4.42 -14.20
C SER A 379 -6.85 -3.85 -13.36
N LEU A 380 -6.72 -2.62 -12.87
CA LEU A 380 -7.78 -1.91 -12.14
C LEU A 380 -8.88 -1.45 -13.11
N LEU A 381 -8.51 -0.92 -14.28
CA LEU A 381 -9.44 -0.53 -15.36
C LEU A 381 -10.17 -1.71 -16.00
N GLU A 382 -9.66 -2.93 -15.84
CA GLU A 382 -10.24 -4.18 -16.35
C GLU A 382 -11.10 -4.91 -15.33
N LEU A 383 -11.30 -4.37 -14.12
CA LEU A 383 -12.21 -4.99 -13.16
C LEU A 383 -13.63 -5.05 -13.73
N ASP A 384 -14.16 -6.27 -13.84
CA ASP A 384 -15.52 -6.55 -14.32
C ASP A 384 -16.54 -5.70 -13.56
N LEU A 385 -16.35 -5.55 -12.25
CA LEU A 385 -17.15 -4.70 -11.35
C LEU A 385 -17.41 -3.29 -11.88
N PHE A 386 -16.40 -2.60 -12.41
CA PHE A 386 -16.58 -1.22 -12.88
C PHE A 386 -17.29 -1.17 -14.24
N THR A 387 -17.09 -2.21 -15.05
CA THR A 387 -17.85 -2.39 -16.29
C THR A 387 -19.31 -2.71 -15.97
N GLU A 388 -19.57 -3.58 -14.99
CA GLU A 388 -20.91 -3.94 -14.51
C GLU A 388 -21.67 -2.74 -13.93
N LEU A 389 -20.97 -1.78 -13.32
CA LEU A 389 -21.54 -0.54 -12.79
C LEU A 389 -21.64 0.59 -13.84
N ASP A 390 -21.23 0.34 -15.09
CA ASP A 390 -21.18 1.30 -16.21
C ASP A 390 -20.36 2.57 -15.90
N TYR A 391 -19.27 2.45 -15.13
CA TYR A 391 -18.46 3.60 -14.71
C TYR A 391 -17.74 4.27 -15.89
N GLU A 392 -18.04 5.56 -16.10
CA GLU A 392 -17.55 6.32 -17.25
C GLU A 392 -16.05 6.62 -17.14
N SER A 393 -15.52 6.76 -15.91
CA SER A 393 -14.09 6.99 -15.67
C SER A 393 -13.22 5.89 -16.28
N VAL A 394 -13.68 4.64 -16.27
CA VAL A 394 -12.96 3.51 -16.87
C VAL A 394 -12.79 3.70 -18.37
N SER A 395 -13.85 4.09 -19.07
CA SER A 395 -13.82 4.31 -20.51
C SER A 395 -12.83 5.42 -20.89
N ILE A 396 -12.86 6.54 -20.17
CA ILE A 396 -11.97 7.69 -20.40
C ILE A 396 -10.49 7.29 -20.24
N TYR A 397 -10.13 6.67 -19.12
CA TYR A 397 -8.73 6.32 -18.85
C TYR A 397 -8.24 5.12 -19.68
N ARG A 398 -9.13 4.19 -20.05
CA ARG A 398 -8.79 3.10 -20.97
C ARG A 398 -8.45 3.64 -22.37
N GLU A 399 -9.17 4.66 -22.84
CA GLU A 399 -8.85 5.36 -24.10
C GLU A 399 -7.48 6.03 -24.00
N ILE A 400 -7.20 6.80 -22.94
CA ILE A 400 -5.89 7.47 -22.74
C ILE A 400 -4.74 6.46 -22.75
N VAL A 401 -4.87 5.35 -22.04
CA VAL A 401 -3.82 4.31 -21.98
C VAL A 401 -3.64 3.64 -23.34
N SER A 402 -4.74 3.34 -24.04
CA SER A 402 -4.68 2.71 -25.36
C SER A 402 -4.08 3.62 -26.44
N GLU A 403 -4.38 4.92 -26.40
CA GLU A 403 -3.75 5.91 -27.29
C GLU A 403 -2.25 5.98 -27.06
N ALA A 404 -1.81 6.02 -25.80
CA ALA A 404 -0.38 6.04 -25.48
C ALA A 404 0.36 4.78 -25.96
N GLU A 405 -0.26 3.59 -25.86
CA GLU A 405 0.30 2.34 -26.40
C GLU A 405 0.41 2.33 -27.93
N MET A 406 -0.44 3.06 -28.64
CA MET A 406 -0.33 3.21 -30.09
C MET A 406 0.78 4.18 -30.49
N GLU A 407 1.12 5.14 -29.62
CA GLU A 407 2.13 6.16 -29.88
C GLU A 407 3.55 5.72 -29.50
N ALA A 408 3.71 4.90 -28.44
CA ALA A 408 5.02 4.53 -27.92
C ALA A 408 5.11 3.06 -27.45
N GLU A 409 6.22 2.39 -27.79
CA GLU A 409 6.52 1.02 -27.32
C GLU A 409 7.41 1.00 -26.06
N ASP A 410 8.19 2.06 -25.81
CA ASP A 410 9.06 2.17 -24.63
C ASP A 410 8.28 2.72 -23.42
N ILE A 411 8.39 2.06 -22.26
CA ILE A 411 7.66 2.43 -21.04
C ILE A 411 7.89 3.88 -20.59
N VAL A 412 9.10 4.44 -20.80
CA VAL A 412 9.45 5.81 -20.39
C VAL A 412 8.69 6.81 -21.25
N GLU A 413 8.65 6.59 -22.57
CA GLU A 413 7.93 7.43 -23.54
C GLU A 413 6.41 7.30 -23.36
N LEU A 414 5.92 6.08 -23.13
CA LEU A 414 4.52 5.80 -22.87
C LEU A 414 4.00 6.54 -21.63
N ILE A 415 4.76 6.54 -20.52
CA ILE A 415 4.44 7.31 -19.32
C ILE A 415 4.43 8.82 -19.59
N GLU A 416 5.29 9.31 -20.48
CA GLU A 416 5.31 10.73 -20.88
C GLU A 416 4.09 11.13 -21.69
N VAL A 417 3.65 10.28 -22.63
CA VAL A 417 2.42 10.48 -23.41
C VAL A 417 1.20 10.50 -22.49
N ILE A 418 1.06 9.49 -21.61
CA ILE A 418 -0.04 9.43 -20.62
C ILE A 418 -0.06 10.68 -19.75
N GLY A 419 1.09 11.06 -19.17
CA GLY A 419 1.20 12.24 -18.32
C GLY A 419 0.94 13.55 -19.09
N GLY A 420 1.28 13.58 -20.38
CA GLY A 420 0.97 14.68 -21.29
C GLY A 420 -0.53 14.85 -21.51
N SER A 421 -1.24 13.76 -21.81
CA SER A 421 -2.70 13.73 -22.00
C SER A 421 -3.43 14.20 -20.74
N ILE A 422 -3.06 13.68 -19.56
CA ILE A 422 -3.65 14.12 -18.27
C ILE A 422 -3.45 15.62 -18.05
N ARG A 423 -2.23 16.16 -18.27
CA ARG A 423 -1.93 17.60 -18.11
C ARG A 423 -2.63 18.49 -19.13
N ALA A 424 -2.90 17.98 -20.34
CA ALA A 424 -3.59 18.70 -21.39
C ALA A 424 -5.10 18.82 -21.12
N GLY A 425 -5.61 18.19 -20.07
CA GLY A 425 -7.02 18.22 -19.70
C GLY A 425 -7.89 17.35 -20.61
N THR A 426 -7.33 16.37 -21.34
CA THR A 426 -8.14 15.40 -22.09
C THR A 426 -9.00 14.54 -21.16
N ALA A 427 -8.58 14.39 -19.89
CA ALA A 427 -9.37 13.79 -18.81
C ALA A 427 -10.34 14.77 -18.11
N GLU A 428 -10.31 16.08 -18.42
CA GLU A 428 -11.11 17.13 -17.75
C GLU A 428 -12.19 17.76 -18.67
N VAL A 429 -12.67 17.04 -19.68
CA VAL A 429 -13.77 17.54 -20.52
C VAL A 429 -15.11 17.39 -19.79
N SER A 430 -15.34 18.27 -18.80
CA SER A 430 -16.61 18.80 -18.25
C SER A 430 -16.53 18.97 -16.73
N SER A 431 -16.27 20.19 -16.25
CA SER A 431 -16.37 20.57 -14.84
C SER A 431 -17.82 20.71 -14.32
N ASP A 432 -18.81 20.42 -15.17
CA ASP A 432 -20.21 20.23 -14.76
C ASP A 432 -20.41 18.72 -14.63
N GLY A 433 -20.79 18.24 -13.45
CA GLY A 433 -20.84 16.81 -13.07
C GLY A 433 -21.90 15.96 -13.79
N GLU A 434 -22.00 16.09 -15.12
CA GLU A 434 -22.92 15.39 -16.01
C GLU A 434 -22.33 14.13 -16.65
N GLN A 435 -21.05 13.78 -16.40
CA GLN A 435 -20.42 12.59 -17.01
C GLN A 435 -20.08 11.43 -16.07
N PHE A 436 -19.82 11.66 -14.77
CA PHE A 436 -19.58 10.55 -13.83
C PHE A 436 -20.91 9.95 -13.38
N VAL A 437 -20.96 8.62 -13.31
CA VAL A 437 -22.12 7.87 -12.83
C VAL A 437 -22.45 8.33 -11.41
N ASP A 438 -21.56 8.12 -10.45
CA ASP A 438 -21.77 8.56 -9.07
C ASP A 438 -20.49 9.11 -8.41
N SER A 439 -20.55 9.37 -7.10
CA SER A 439 -19.38 9.86 -6.35
C SER A 439 -18.23 8.85 -6.28
N ILE A 440 -18.52 7.55 -6.42
CA ILE A 440 -17.53 6.48 -6.40
C ILE A 440 -16.84 6.41 -7.78
N ASP A 441 -17.58 6.56 -8.88
CA ASP A 441 -17.01 6.70 -10.23
C ASP A 441 -16.06 7.91 -10.31
N LYS A 442 -16.47 9.04 -9.72
CA LYS A 442 -15.57 10.19 -9.57
C LYS A 442 -14.31 9.85 -8.75
N GLN A 443 -14.48 9.16 -7.62
CA GLN A 443 -13.34 8.75 -6.77
C GLN A 443 -12.40 7.81 -7.52
N LEU A 444 -12.93 6.86 -8.31
CA LEU A 444 -12.14 5.98 -9.18
C LEU A 444 -11.32 6.81 -10.18
N GLY A 445 -11.97 7.78 -10.85
CA GLY A 445 -11.29 8.69 -11.76
C GLY A 445 -10.17 9.50 -11.09
N ASP A 446 -10.39 10.00 -9.88
CA ASP A 446 -9.37 10.71 -9.09
C ASP A 446 -8.20 9.78 -8.71
N VAL A 447 -8.48 8.55 -8.27
CA VAL A 447 -7.47 7.53 -7.93
C VAL A 447 -6.62 7.13 -9.12
N ILE A 448 -7.22 6.91 -10.30
CA ILE A 448 -6.48 6.56 -11.53
C ILE A 448 -5.59 7.73 -11.95
N ARG A 449 -6.12 8.96 -11.93
CA ARG A 449 -5.34 10.16 -12.25
C ARG A 449 -4.11 10.29 -11.36
N ASP A 450 -4.31 10.12 -10.05
CA ASP A 450 -3.26 10.27 -9.07
C ASP A 450 -2.21 9.15 -9.21
N GLU A 451 -2.61 7.91 -9.44
CA GLU A 451 -1.68 6.79 -9.72
C GLU A 451 -0.85 7.02 -10.98
N LEU A 452 -1.45 7.49 -12.08
CA LEU A 452 -0.72 7.78 -13.32
C LEU A 452 0.23 8.97 -13.15
N ASN A 453 -0.18 10.00 -12.40
CA ASN A 453 0.71 11.12 -12.04
C ASN A 453 1.87 10.66 -11.14
N ARG A 454 1.62 9.78 -10.17
CA ARG A 454 2.67 9.19 -9.32
C ARG A 454 3.61 8.29 -10.12
N LEU A 455 3.10 7.55 -11.10
CA LEU A 455 3.93 6.76 -12.02
C LEU A 455 4.92 7.66 -12.80
N ALA A 456 4.45 8.81 -13.30
CA ALA A 456 5.31 9.80 -13.96
C ALA A 456 6.34 10.43 -13.00
N HIS A 457 5.94 10.75 -11.76
CA HIS A 457 6.86 11.27 -10.74
C HIS A 457 7.91 10.23 -10.34
N ARG A 458 7.51 8.96 -10.18
CA ARG A 458 8.43 7.85 -9.88
C ARG A 458 9.49 7.70 -10.95
N LYS A 459 9.10 7.72 -12.23
CA LYS A 459 10.04 7.67 -13.36
C LYS A 459 11.15 8.72 -13.22
N ASP A 460 10.78 9.95 -12.88
CA ASP A 460 11.74 11.04 -12.67
C ASP A 460 12.63 10.83 -11.43
N LEU A 461 12.05 10.38 -10.30
CA LEU A 461 12.82 10.01 -9.11
C LEU A 461 13.82 8.89 -9.38
N LEU A 462 13.46 7.87 -10.16
CA LEU A 462 14.34 6.77 -10.52
C LEU A 462 15.52 7.25 -11.38
N VAL A 463 15.27 8.13 -12.36
CA VAL A 463 16.34 8.74 -13.18
C VAL A 463 17.33 9.52 -12.31
N ARG A 464 16.84 10.27 -11.32
CA ARG A 464 17.69 11.02 -10.38
C ARG A 464 18.43 10.09 -9.42
N LEU A 465 17.76 9.06 -8.89
CA LEU A 465 18.34 8.06 -8.01
C LEU A 465 19.53 7.34 -8.65
N ARG A 466 19.42 6.97 -9.94
CA ARG A 466 20.51 6.32 -10.68
C ARG A 466 21.69 7.24 -11.01
N ALA A 467 21.60 8.53 -10.69
CA ALA A 467 22.72 9.46 -10.77
C ALA A 467 23.50 9.59 -9.45
N VAL A 468 23.07 8.92 -8.37
CA VAL A 468 23.71 8.94 -7.06
C VAL A 468 24.90 7.99 -7.04
N ASP A 469 26.12 8.51 -6.83
CA ASP A 469 27.35 7.71 -6.84
C ASP A 469 27.58 6.86 -5.56
N ASP A 470 26.92 7.22 -4.44
CA ASP A 470 27.05 6.46 -3.18
C ASP A 470 26.02 5.31 -3.13
N ASN A 471 26.51 4.09 -3.34
CA ASN A 471 25.72 2.85 -3.31
C ASN A 471 24.86 2.70 -2.03
N ARG A 472 25.29 3.29 -0.90
CA ARG A 472 24.58 3.15 0.37
C ARG A 472 23.42 4.10 0.48
N VAL A 473 23.60 5.33 0.03
CA VAL A 473 22.51 6.31 -0.11
C VAL A 473 21.52 5.82 -1.17
N GLU A 474 22.00 5.36 -2.33
CA GLU A 474 21.17 4.82 -3.41
C GLU A 474 20.33 3.62 -2.94
N SER A 475 20.93 2.65 -2.26
CA SER A 475 20.21 1.47 -1.74
C SER A 475 19.19 1.86 -0.66
N THR A 476 19.45 2.91 0.13
CA THR A 476 18.52 3.38 1.16
C THR A 476 17.30 4.04 0.53
N ILE A 477 17.50 4.91 -0.45
CA ILE A 477 16.39 5.53 -1.19
C ILE A 477 15.63 4.47 -1.99
N SER A 478 16.31 3.51 -2.60
CA SER A 478 15.67 2.36 -3.29
C SER A 478 14.76 1.57 -2.35
N TYR A 479 15.21 1.34 -1.11
CA TYR A 479 14.40 0.71 -0.07
C TYR A 479 13.18 1.55 0.29
N LEU A 480 13.33 2.86 0.49
CA LEU A 480 12.23 3.77 0.82
C LEU A 480 11.18 3.84 -0.30
N LEU A 481 11.62 3.78 -1.57
CA LEU A 481 10.75 3.70 -2.76
C LEU A 481 10.16 2.31 -3.01
N ALA A 482 10.44 1.32 -2.15
CA ALA A 482 9.97 -0.06 -2.25
C ALA A 482 10.33 -0.77 -3.57
N LEU A 483 11.55 -0.55 -4.09
CA LEU A 483 12.07 -1.22 -5.30
C LEU A 483 12.67 -2.61 -5.02
N GLU A 484 13.15 -2.85 -3.81
CA GLU A 484 13.79 -4.10 -3.39
C GLU A 484 12.89 -4.86 -2.42
N ASP A 485 12.58 -6.12 -2.73
CA ASP A 485 11.83 -7.02 -1.86
C ASP A 485 12.74 -7.76 -0.86
N GLU A 486 12.14 -8.12 0.28
CA GLU A 486 12.71 -8.31 1.60
C GLU A 486 13.90 -9.28 1.77
N GLY A 487 14.90 -8.84 2.54
CA GLY A 487 15.93 -9.70 3.12
C GLY A 487 16.69 -9.06 4.29
N ILE A 488 16.75 -7.74 4.32
CA ILE A 488 17.43 -6.96 5.37
C ILE A 488 16.39 -6.13 6.12
N ASN A 489 16.22 -6.42 7.42
CA ASN A 489 15.34 -5.67 8.33
C ASN A 489 15.72 -4.18 8.34
N ALA A 490 14.72 -3.29 8.40
CA ALA A 490 14.88 -1.83 8.52
C ALA A 490 15.94 -1.44 9.57
N GLY A 491 15.93 -2.09 10.74
CA GLY A 491 16.91 -1.83 11.79
C GLY A 491 18.36 -2.19 11.40
N VAL A 492 18.56 -3.20 10.54
CA VAL A 492 19.89 -3.55 10.05
C VAL A 492 20.38 -2.52 9.04
N ARG A 493 19.50 -1.97 8.19
CA ARG A 493 19.84 -0.89 7.25
C ARG A 493 20.19 0.40 8.00
N LEU A 494 19.39 0.78 8.99
CA LEU A 494 19.66 1.91 9.86
C LEU A 494 21.00 1.75 10.58
N ASN A 495 21.23 0.62 11.25
CA ASN A 495 22.52 0.36 11.91
C ASN A 495 23.71 0.42 10.95
N GLN A 496 23.54 -0.01 9.69
CA GLN A 496 24.59 0.06 8.68
C GLN A 496 24.86 1.48 8.19
N LEU A 497 23.83 2.34 8.14
CA LEU A 497 23.98 3.77 7.86
C LEU A 497 24.59 4.50 9.04
N GLU A 498 24.14 4.23 10.26
CA GLU A 498 24.71 4.78 11.49
C GLU A 498 26.18 4.39 11.64
N ALA A 499 26.55 3.13 11.33
CA ALA A 499 27.95 2.72 11.33
C ALA A 499 28.80 3.47 10.28
N LYS A 500 28.22 3.83 9.14
CA LYS A 500 28.90 4.63 8.11
C LYS A 500 29.01 6.11 8.52
N LEU A 501 27.99 6.64 9.17
CA LEU A 501 28.01 7.96 9.78
C LEU A 501 29.06 8.02 10.89
N GLU A 502 29.12 7.01 11.76
CA GLU A 502 30.13 6.89 12.82
C GLU A 502 31.54 6.81 12.21
N GLU A 503 31.76 5.97 11.19
CA GLU A 503 33.05 5.88 10.49
C GLU A 503 33.46 7.22 9.85
N ALA A 504 32.53 7.93 9.21
CA ALA A 504 32.77 9.25 8.62
C ALA A 504 33.08 10.31 9.69
N THR A 505 32.34 10.30 10.79
CA THR A 505 32.50 11.20 11.93
C THR A 505 33.84 10.96 12.64
N GLU A 506 34.20 9.70 12.92
CA GLU A 506 35.50 9.34 13.50
C GLU A 506 36.66 9.70 12.57
N ARG A 507 36.46 9.61 11.24
CA ARG A 507 37.46 10.07 10.27
C ARG A 507 37.59 11.59 10.31
N ARG A 508 36.49 12.34 10.29
CA ARG A 508 36.48 13.80 10.44
C ARG A 508 37.19 14.23 11.72
N ASP A 509 36.82 13.64 12.86
CA ASP A 509 37.38 14.01 14.17
C ASP A 509 38.88 13.70 14.26
N ARG A 510 39.33 12.59 13.66
CA ARG A 510 40.77 12.29 13.55
C ARG A 510 41.51 13.28 12.65
N LEU A 511 40.97 13.58 11.47
CA LEU A 511 41.59 14.55 10.55
C LEU A 511 41.63 15.95 11.14
N GLN A 512 40.58 16.35 11.87
CA GLN A 512 40.56 17.60 12.62
C GLN A 512 41.64 17.62 13.71
N SER A 513 41.77 16.54 14.49
CA SER A 513 42.83 16.44 15.50
C SER A 513 44.23 16.46 14.87
N ASP A 514 44.44 15.77 13.75
CA ASP A 514 45.71 15.75 13.03
C ASP A 514 46.03 17.14 12.44
N LEU A 515 45.01 17.87 11.97
CA LEU A 515 45.12 19.25 11.49
C LEU A 515 45.48 20.20 12.63
N ASP A 516 44.79 20.10 13.77
CA ASP A 516 45.08 20.89 14.98
C ASP A 516 46.51 20.63 15.48
N ASP A 517 46.98 19.37 15.46
CA ASP A 517 48.35 18.99 15.81
C ASP A 517 49.37 19.57 14.82
N ALA A 518 49.08 19.53 13.51
CA ALA A 518 49.95 20.12 12.48
C ALA A 518 50.03 21.65 12.61
N ASP A 519 48.91 22.31 12.91
CA ASP A 519 48.87 23.75 13.18
C ASP A 519 49.67 24.10 14.45
N ALA A 520 49.56 23.30 15.52
CA ALA A 520 50.34 23.48 16.74
C ALA A 520 51.85 23.25 16.53
N GLU A 521 52.23 22.21 15.78
CA GLU A 521 53.63 21.94 15.41
C GLU A 521 54.21 23.10 14.60
N LEU A 522 53.44 23.64 13.66
CA LEU A 522 53.82 24.79 12.85
C LEU A 522 54.00 26.06 13.68
N GLU A 523 53.12 26.31 14.66
CA GLU A 523 53.29 27.40 15.62
C GLU A 523 54.54 27.24 16.49
N GLU A 524 54.80 26.04 17.01
CA GLU A 524 55.99 25.75 17.83
C GLU A 524 57.28 25.94 17.03
N ARG A 525 57.31 25.44 15.79
CA ARG A 525 58.46 25.62 14.88
C ARG A 525 58.71 27.08 14.58
N ARG A 526 57.67 27.87 14.25
CA ARG A 526 57.80 29.32 14.03
C ARG A 526 58.33 30.06 15.26
N ARG A 527 57.89 29.69 16.47
CA ARG A 527 58.43 30.28 17.71
C ARG A 527 59.90 29.92 17.91
N SER A 528 60.28 28.66 17.74
CA SER A 528 61.68 28.22 17.86
C SER A 528 62.59 28.87 16.81
N GLN A 529 62.07 29.12 15.60
CA GLN A 529 62.79 29.87 14.57
C GLN A 529 63.01 31.32 15.00
N GLN A 530 61.99 31.99 15.52
CA GLN A 530 62.13 33.36 16.04
C GLN A 530 63.13 33.43 17.21
N ASP A 531 63.06 32.48 18.16
CA ASP A 531 63.99 32.41 19.28
C ASP A 531 65.46 32.16 18.83
N GLU A 532 65.66 31.44 17.72
CA GLU A 532 66.98 31.24 17.10
C GLU A 532 67.50 32.53 16.45
N VAL A 533 66.64 33.23 15.69
CA VAL A 533 66.96 34.52 15.07
C VAL A 533 67.37 35.53 16.14
N ASP A 534 66.54 35.71 17.17
CA ASP A 534 66.78 36.65 18.27
C ASP A 534 68.12 36.35 18.97
N ARG A 535 68.44 35.07 19.21
CA ARG A 535 69.71 34.69 19.83
C ARG A 535 70.93 35.01 18.95
N ARG A 536 70.88 34.70 17.65
CA ARG A 536 72.01 34.98 16.73
C ARG A 536 72.24 36.48 16.56
N VAL A 537 71.17 37.26 16.50
CA VAL A 537 71.25 38.74 16.49
C VAL A 537 71.88 39.26 17.79
N ASP A 538 71.43 38.79 18.95
CA ASP A 538 72.00 39.15 20.26
C ASP A 538 73.51 38.80 20.38
N GLU A 539 73.92 37.65 19.84
CA GLU A 539 75.32 37.18 19.87
C GLU A 539 76.21 38.02 18.97
N TRP A 540 75.76 38.31 17.74
CA TRP A 540 76.42 39.24 16.82
C TRP A 540 76.49 40.67 17.38
N GLU A 541 75.42 41.15 18.02
CA GLU A 541 75.37 42.48 18.62
C GLU A 541 76.48 42.65 19.67
N ARG A 542 76.66 41.62 20.52
CA ARG A 542 77.69 41.63 21.58
C ARG A 542 79.11 41.60 21.03
N SER A 543 79.38 40.93 19.92
CA SER A 543 80.73 40.86 19.34
C SER A 543 81.06 42.12 18.53
N VAL A 544 80.10 42.68 17.82
CA VAL A 544 80.34 43.79 16.88
C VAL A 544 80.21 45.17 17.53
N ARG A 545 79.39 45.35 18.57
CA ARG A 545 79.13 46.68 19.17
C ARG A 545 80.40 47.43 19.59
N SER A 546 81.30 46.77 20.30
CA SER A 546 82.58 47.38 20.72
C SER A 546 83.49 47.70 19.54
N LEU A 547 83.52 46.81 18.53
CA LEU A 547 84.34 47.00 17.33
C LEU A 547 83.84 48.18 16.49
N TYR A 548 82.52 48.37 16.41
CA TYR A 548 81.89 49.49 15.73
C TYR A 548 82.15 50.82 16.44
N GLU A 549 82.07 50.85 17.78
CA GLU A 549 82.40 52.04 18.58
C GLU A 549 83.87 52.47 18.37
N GLU A 550 84.82 51.53 18.43
CA GLU A 550 86.24 51.80 18.16
C GLU A 550 86.49 52.23 16.70
N TYR A 551 85.77 51.64 15.73
CA TYR A 551 85.84 52.03 14.32
C TYR A 551 85.37 53.47 14.09
N ASP A 552 84.27 53.89 14.72
CA ASP A 552 83.73 55.25 14.61
C ASP A 552 84.63 56.29 15.29
N GLU A 553 85.19 55.96 16.46
CA GLU A 553 86.15 56.81 17.18
C GLU A 553 87.44 57.04 16.38
N CYS A 554 88.07 55.99 15.85
CA CYS A 554 89.28 56.10 15.03
C CYS A 554 89.08 56.95 13.78
N ARG A 555 87.92 56.82 13.12
CA ARG A 555 87.56 57.59 11.92
C ARG A 555 87.40 59.08 12.21
N SER A 556 87.15 59.47 13.46
CA SER A 556 86.81 60.85 13.86
C SER A 556 88.02 61.76 14.18
N ILE A 557 89.24 61.24 14.24
CA ILE A 557 90.46 61.99 14.62
C ILE A 557 91.00 62.85 13.47
N ASP A 558 91.29 64.12 13.74
CA ASP A 558 91.92 65.07 12.80
C ASP A 558 93.46 65.07 12.91
N ALA A 559 94.08 63.97 12.51
CA ALA A 559 95.54 63.81 12.58
C ALA A 559 96.33 64.78 11.69
N GLU A 560 95.74 65.22 10.57
CA GLU A 560 96.37 66.16 9.65
C GLU A 560 96.50 67.54 10.32
N GLY A 561 95.44 68.04 10.95
CA GLY A 561 95.45 69.33 11.67
C GLY A 561 96.45 69.37 12.83
N MET A 562 96.51 68.31 13.65
CA MET A 562 97.40 68.26 14.81
C MET A 562 98.89 68.14 14.41
N GLY A 563 99.18 67.45 13.30
CA GLY A 563 100.54 67.36 12.76
C GLY A 563 101.10 68.73 12.33
N ASP A 564 100.29 69.52 11.64
CA ASP A 564 100.69 70.83 11.12
C ASP A 564 101.03 71.84 12.24
N GLU A 565 100.32 71.76 13.38
CA GLU A 565 100.60 72.60 14.55
C GLU A 565 101.98 72.32 15.18
N LEU A 566 102.39 71.04 15.20
CA LEU A 566 103.68 70.62 15.75
C LEU A 566 104.86 71.13 14.90
N GLU A 567 104.71 71.13 13.58
CA GLU A 567 105.71 71.64 12.65
C GLU A 567 105.95 73.16 12.83
N MET A 568 104.87 73.94 12.98
CA MET A 568 104.95 75.39 13.23
C MET A 568 105.68 75.74 14.54
N ALA A 569 105.46 74.95 15.60
CA ALA A 569 106.12 75.16 16.88
C ALA A 569 107.65 74.96 16.77
N LEU A 570 108.08 73.92 16.03
CA LEU A 570 109.50 73.61 15.81
C LEU A 570 110.23 74.69 15.00
N GLU A 571 109.61 75.24 13.95
CA GLU A 571 110.19 76.33 13.15
C GLU A 571 110.43 77.60 13.98
N THR A 572 109.51 77.90 14.90
CA THR A 572 109.60 79.08 15.76
C THR A 572 110.80 78.96 16.69
N TYR A 573 110.99 77.79 17.32
CA TYR A 573 112.14 77.50 18.17
C TYR A 573 113.48 77.66 17.43
N VAL A 574 113.59 77.09 16.21
CA VAL A 574 114.79 77.23 15.35
C VAL A 574 115.15 78.69 15.09
N ARG A 575 114.13 79.52 14.81
CA ARG A 575 114.31 80.95 14.51
C ARG A 575 114.87 81.71 15.72
N GLU A 576 114.42 81.39 16.93
CA GLU A 576 114.91 82.03 18.16
C GLU A 576 116.36 81.66 18.46
N VAL A 577 116.71 80.38 18.39
CA VAL A 577 118.10 79.89 18.59
C VAL A 577 119.06 80.50 17.57
N LYS A 578 118.63 80.61 16.30
CA LYS A 578 119.46 81.18 15.23
C LYS A 578 119.85 82.64 15.50
N ASN A 579 118.93 83.44 16.04
CA ASN A 579 119.08 84.89 16.23
C ASN A 579 119.85 85.30 17.49
N ALA A 580 120.18 84.38 18.40
CA ALA A 580 121.00 84.69 19.57
C ALA A 580 122.45 85.03 19.17
N GLU A 581 122.93 86.22 19.55
CA GLU A 581 124.30 86.70 19.26
C GLU A 581 125.26 86.55 20.44
N THR A 582 124.75 86.35 21.65
CA THR A 582 125.53 86.13 22.89
C THR A 582 125.04 84.90 23.65
N GLU A 583 125.91 84.34 24.50
CA GLU A 583 125.57 83.19 25.36
C GLU A 583 124.33 83.47 26.24
N ASP A 584 124.28 84.64 26.87
CA ASP A 584 123.12 85.07 27.68
C ASP A 584 121.80 85.17 26.90
N GLN A 585 121.84 85.41 25.58
CA GLN A 585 120.63 85.48 24.74
C GLN A 585 120.15 84.10 24.33
N LEU A 586 121.05 83.13 24.24
CA LEU A 586 120.73 81.75 23.90
C LEU A 586 120.11 81.01 25.09
N GLU A 587 120.59 81.25 26.31
CA GLU A 587 119.99 80.70 27.54
C GLU A 587 118.54 81.20 27.77
N ALA A 588 118.13 82.30 27.13
CA ALA A 588 116.79 82.87 27.26
C ALA A 588 115.75 82.29 26.27
N VAL A 589 116.16 81.47 25.30
CA VAL A 589 115.26 80.83 24.32
C VAL A 589 114.52 79.65 24.97
N SER A 590 113.19 79.55 24.80
CA SER A 590 112.35 78.52 25.44
C SER A 590 111.82 77.49 24.44
N ASP A 591 111.85 76.21 24.82
CA ASP A 591 111.29 75.09 24.06
C ASP A 591 109.85 74.70 24.47
N GLY A 592 109.18 75.54 25.26
CA GLY A 592 107.89 75.22 25.89
C GLY A 592 106.73 74.94 24.94
N ASP A 593 106.62 75.72 23.86
CA ASP A 593 105.49 75.60 22.92
C ASP A 593 105.51 74.27 22.14
N VAL A 594 106.69 73.80 21.73
CA VAL A 594 106.87 72.52 21.04
C VAL A 594 106.40 71.35 21.91
N ARG A 595 106.72 71.38 23.21
CA ARG A 595 106.32 70.31 24.14
C ARG A 595 104.82 70.26 24.42
N SER A 596 104.13 71.41 24.34
CA SER A 596 102.68 71.46 24.57
C SER A 596 101.92 70.74 23.45
N VAL A 597 102.20 71.08 22.20
CA VAL A 597 101.54 70.49 21.03
C VAL A 597 101.81 68.99 20.94
N LEU A 598 103.04 68.57 21.27
CA LEU A 598 103.44 67.18 21.26
C LEU A 598 102.71 66.32 22.31
N ASN A 599 102.37 66.89 23.47
CA ASN A 599 101.57 66.19 24.50
C ASN A 599 100.11 66.04 24.08
N GLU A 600 99.51 67.08 23.48
CA GLU A 600 98.12 67.06 23.01
C GLU A 600 97.92 66.00 21.92
N LEU A 601 98.86 65.93 20.95
CA LEU A 601 98.88 64.86 19.94
C LEU A 601 98.97 63.46 20.57
N SER A 602 99.73 63.29 21.66
CA SER A 602 99.86 62.00 22.33
C SER A 602 98.57 61.59 23.07
N GLU A 603 97.88 62.53 23.71
CA GLU A 603 96.65 62.23 24.46
C GLU A 603 95.50 61.80 23.53
N GLU A 604 95.38 62.39 22.35
CA GLU A 604 94.33 62.05 21.37
C GLU A 604 94.59 60.70 20.69
N PHE A 605 95.85 60.40 20.36
CA PHE A 605 96.21 59.10 19.79
C PHE A 605 96.13 57.97 20.83
N ASP A 606 96.51 58.23 22.09
CA ASP A 606 96.37 57.24 23.16
C ASP A 606 94.89 56.91 23.49
N GLN A 607 93.96 57.86 23.30
CA GLN A 607 92.52 57.62 23.50
C GLN A 607 91.97 56.50 22.61
N VAL A 608 92.49 56.38 21.39
CA VAL A 608 92.15 55.30 20.45
C VAL A 608 93.19 54.18 20.41
N GLY A 609 94.12 54.16 21.38
CA GLY A 609 95.10 53.08 21.54
C GLY A 609 96.33 53.15 20.63
N ILE A 610 96.60 54.29 20.00
CA ILE A 610 97.73 54.49 19.09
C ILE A 610 98.89 55.19 19.84
N SER A 611 100.09 54.59 19.87
CA SER A 611 101.25 55.17 20.58
C SER A 611 102.23 55.92 19.66
N ILE A 612 102.51 57.20 19.95
CA ILE A 612 103.49 58.04 19.23
C ILE A 612 104.84 58.23 19.96
N SER A 613 105.10 57.41 20.99
CA SER A 613 106.24 57.48 21.93
C SER A 613 107.63 57.68 21.29
N ASP A 614 107.89 57.11 20.12
CA ASP A 614 109.20 57.21 19.45
C ASP A 614 109.38 58.57 18.75
N THR A 615 108.31 59.16 18.21
CA THR A 615 108.32 60.51 17.62
C THR A 615 108.60 61.56 18.70
N GLU A 616 107.95 61.41 19.86
CA GLU A 616 108.13 62.31 21.01
C GLU A 616 109.59 62.36 21.49
N ARG A 617 110.23 61.19 21.58
CA ARG A 617 111.63 61.06 22.03
C ARG A 617 112.61 61.79 21.10
N ARG A 618 112.40 61.72 19.78
CA ARG A 618 113.28 62.33 18.77
C ARG A 618 113.23 63.85 18.80
N ILE A 619 112.03 64.43 18.94
CA ILE A 619 111.83 65.88 18.99
C ILE A 619 112.49 66.47 20.24
N ASN A 620 112.21 65.90 21.42
CA ASN A 620 112.74 66.41 22.68
C ASN A 620 114.28 66.37 22.75
N GLY A 621 114.92 65.32 22.23
CA GLY A 621 116.39 65.24 22.18
C GLY A 621 117.03 66.32 21.31
N SER A 622 116.39 66.64 20.19
CA SER A 622 116.93 67.59 19.19
C SER A 622 116.87 69.04 19.65
N LEU A 623 115.88 69.43 20.46
CA LEU A 623 115.74 70.79 20.98
C LEU A 623 116.94 71.20 21.86
N ALA A 624 117.37 70.29 22.74
CA ALA A 624 118.51 70.52 23.65
C ALA A 624 119.85 70.53 22.91
N ASP A 625 120.05 69.60 21.96
CA ASP A 625 121.29 69.51 21.21
C ASP A 625 121.53 70.74 20.31
N LEU A 626 120.46 71.37 19.83
CA LEU A 626 120.52 72.57 18.97
C LEU A 626 121.00 73.80 19.74
N ALA A 627 120.52 73.99 20.97
CA ALA A 627 120.96 75.07 21.84
C ALA A 627 122.46 74.92 22.18
N ASP A 628 122.88 73.74 22.63
CA ASP A 628 124.28 73.45 22.96
C ASP A 628 125.23 73.70 21.78
N ALA A 629 124.80 73.38 20.56
CA ALA A 629 125.59 73.60 19.36
C ALA A 629 125.83 75.09 19.07
N LYS A 630 124.79 75.93 19.25
CA LYS A 630 124.88 77.38 19.05
C LYS A 630 125.79 78.04 20.11
N GLU A 631 125.77 77.57 21.35
CA GLU A 631 126.63 78.06 22.43
C GLU A 631 128.12 77.83 22.12
N ALA A 632 128.46 76.60 21.70
CA ALA A 632 129.80 76.22 21.31
C ALA A 632 130.31 77.03 20.11
N PHE A 633 129.41 77.44 19.20
CA PHE A 633 129.74 78.30 18.06
C PHE A 633 130.15 79.72 18.48
N LEU A 634 129.42 80.33 19.43
CA LEU A 634 129.69 81.68 19.92
C LEU A 634 131.05 81.78 20.64
N LYS A 635 131.39 80.79 21.49
CA LYS A 635 132.68 80.72 22.20
C LYS A 635 133.90 80.59 21.27
N MET A 636 133.72 80.07 20.07
CA MET A 636 134.83 79.83 19.13
C MET A 636 135.38 81.12 18.46
N ASN A 637 134.68 82.26 18.49
CA ASN A 637 134.94 83.42 17.60
C ASN A 637 135.39 84.77 18.27
N GLN A 638 135.98 84.82 19.48
CA GLN A 638 136.49 86.08 20.13
C GLN A 638 137.98 86.48 19.76
N GLU A 639 138.39 87.79 19.70
CA GLU A 639 139.72 88.36 19.26
C GLU A 639 140.61 89.07 20.36
N GLU A 640 141.96 89.20 20.14
CA GLU A 640 143.09 89.53 21.09
C GLU A 640 143.54 91.04 21.21
N GLY A 641 144.14 91.49 22.35
CA GLY A 641 144.62 92.88 22.59
C GLY A 641 146.09 93.03 23.09
N THR A 642 146.74 94.18 22.80
CA THR A 642 148.21 94.45 22.75
C THR A 642 148.87 94.91 24.07
N ILE A 643 149.80 94.10 24.66
CA ILE A 643 151.05 94.47 25.40
C ILE A 643 151.73 93.18 25.95
N GLU A 644 153.08 93.19 26.04
CA GLU A 644 154.01 92.19 26.63
C GLU A 644 154.71 91.19 25.69
N SER A 645 155.68 91.72 24.93
CA SER A 645 156.83 90.96 24.40
C SER A 645 157.94 90.83 25.46
N ILE A 646 158.48 89.61 25.62
CA ILE A 646 159.66 89.19 26.42
C ILE A 646 159.32 88.54 27.78
N LEU A 647 158.83 87.29 27.75
CA LEU A 647 159.25 86.09 28.53
C LEU A 647 158.36 84.88 28.10
N PRO A 648 158.84 83.62 28.08
CA PRO A 648 158.10 82.50 27.48
C PRO A 648 157.39 81.63 28.53
N TRP A 649 156.04 81.55 28.54
CA TRP A 649 155.17 80.42 28.93
C TRP A 649 153.68 80.71 28.58
N ASP A 650 152.93 79.67 28.21
CA ASP A 650 151.54 79.67 27.69
C ASP A 650 150.47 80.22 28.68
N THR A 651 149.38 80.82 28.15
CA THR A 651 148.22 81.30 28.93
C THR A 651 146.86 80.81 28.37
N SER A 652 145.84 80.81 29.24
CA SER A 652 144.58 80.06 29.26
C SER A 652 143.53 80.31 28.14
N GLY A 653 143.75 81.24 27.22
CA GLY A 653 142.75 81.55 26.16
C GLY A 653 142.73 80.56 24.99
N GLU A 654 143.80 79.80 24.76
CA GLU A 654 143.92 78.89 23.62
C GLU A 654 143.31 77.49 23.88
N GLU A 655 143.14 77.12 25.16
CA GLU A 655 142.58 75.84 25.58
C GLU A 655 141.04 75.80 25.45
N GLU A 656 140.35 76.89 25.81
CA GLU A 656 138.87 77.00 25.73
C GLU A 656 138.35 76.95 24.28
N ARG A 657 139.02 77.59 23.31
CA ARG A 657 138.61 77.54 21.89
C ARG A 657 138.70 76.14 21.29
N LYS A 658 139.70 75.33 21.68
CA LYS A 658 139.83 73.94 21.22
C LYS A 658 138.71 73.06 21.77
N GLN A 659 138.28 73.30 23.00
CA GLN A 659 137.20 72.53 23.62
C GLN A 659 135.83 72.86 22.98
N ALA A 660 135.56 74.14 22.71
CA ALA A 660 134.35 74.57 22.00
C ALA A 660 134.25 73.97 20.58
N GLN A 661 135.36 73.90 19.84
CA GLN A 661 135.37 73.33 18.49
C GLN A 661 135.07 71.82 18.48
N LYS A 662 135.43 71.09 19.54
CA LYS A 662 135.08 69.66 19.68
C LYS A 662 133.60 69.48 20.01
N ASN A 663 133.04 70.32 20.88
CA ASN A 663 131.64 70.20 21.31
C ASN A 663 130.66 70.48 20.16
N TYR A 664 130.91 71.51 19.35
CA TYR A 664 130.11 71.81 18.16
C TYR A 664 130.01 70.62 17.18
N ARG A 665 131.13 69.91 16.93
CA ARG A 665 131.14 68.75 16.02
C ARG A 665 130.34 67.57 16.57
N MET A 666 130.37 67.34 17.88
CA MET A 666 129.61 66.27 18.52
C MET A 666 128.11 66.54 18.41
N LYS A 667 127.67 67.75 18.78
CA LYS A 667 126.26 68.13 18.77
C LYS A 667 125.66 68.17 17.37
N ARG A 668 126.42 68.60 16.36
CA ARG A 668 126.00 68.49 14.96
C ARG A 668 125.64 67.05 14.55
N ASN A 669 126.48 66.07 14.89
CA ASN A 669 126.19 64.68 14.53
C ASN A 669 124.94 64.13 15.25
N GLN A 670 124.68 64.56 16.49
CA GLN A 670 123.49 64.11 17.23
C GLN A 670 122.19 64.70 16.66
N LEU A 671 122.24 65.93 16.15
CA LEU A 671 121.12 66.57 15.45
C LEU A 671 120.81 65.88 14.12
N ASP A 672 121.85 65.58 13.33
CA ASP A 672 121.71 64.84 12.07
C ASP A 672 121.09 63.44 12.30
N ASP A 673 121.43 62.73 13.39
CA ASP A 673 120.88 61.39 13.71
C ASP A 673 119.39 61.40 14.12
N ASN A 674 118.89 62.51 14.69
CA ASN A 674 117.48 62.60 15.09
C ASN A 674 116.57 63.02 13.93
N GLU A 675 117.14 63.57 12.85
CA GLU A 675 116.45 64.07 11.64
C GLU A 675 115.36 65.12 11.95
N VAL A 676 115.54 65.90 13.03
CA VAL A 676 114.63 67.00 13.37
C VAL A 676 115.23 68.33 12.92
N PHE A 677 116.53 68.56 13.14
CA PHE A 677 117.23 69.79 12.73
C PHE A 677 118.59 69.49 12.08
N GLU A 678 119.02 70.28 11.09
CA GLU A 678 120.37 70.24 10.49
C GLU A 678 121.14 71.55 10.74
N ILE A 679 122.44 71.47 11.09
CA ILE A 679 123.29 72.67 11.31
C ILE A 679 124.57 72.74 10.47
N SER A 680 124.86 73.94 9.93
CA SER A 680 126.03 74.20 9.07
C SER A 680 126.69 75.57 9.32
N ARG A 681 128.01 75.67 9.06
CA ARG A 681 128.80 76.91 9.29
C ARG A 681 128.97 77.71 8.00
N ALA A 682 128.58 78.99 8.02
CA ALA A 682 128.78 79.95 6.94
C ALA A 682 129.66 81.14 7.43
N GLY A 683 130.99 80.98 7.32
CA GLY A 683 131.95 81.98 7.79
C GLY A 683 131.87 82.23 9.30
N ASP A 684 131.49 83.44 9.67
CA ASP A 684 131.32 83.88 11.06
C ASP A 684 129.86 83.72 11.57
N SER A 685 128.98 83.08 10.79
CA SER A 685 127.57 82.81 11.14
C SER A 685 127.20 81.31 11.09
N LEU A 686 126.16 80.92 11.84
CA LEU A 686 125.59 79.56 11.92
C LEU A 686 124.25 79.48 11.16
N SER A 687 124.06 78.46 10.31
CA SER A 687 122.78 78.13 9.67
C SER A 687 122.14 76.91 10.35
N ILE A 688 120.82 76.94 10.49
CA ILE A 688 119.97 75.90 11.10
C ILE A 688 118.74 75.71 10.19
N GLU A 689 118.38 74.46 9.84
CA GLU A 689 117.21 74.04 9.01
C GLU A 689 116.37 72.95 9.74
N LEU A 690 115.06 72.86 9.49
CA LEU A 690 114.09 71.90 10.07
C LEU A 690 113.79 70.76 9.08
N GLU A 691 113.81 69.49 9.50
CA GLU A 691 113.56 68.29 8.65
C GLU A 691 112.32 67.45 9.01
N PHE A 692 111.54 67.81 10.02
CA PHE A 692 110.36 67.04 10.50
C PHE A 692 109.15 67.04 9.51
N SER A 693 108.38 65.93 9.42
CA SER A 693 107.20 65.79 8.54
C SER A 693 106.02 65.00 9.16
N THR A 694 104.78 65.39 8.86
CA THR A 694 103.51 64.87 9.42
C THR A 694 102.99 63.55 8.81
N GLY A 695 103.47 63.16 7.62
CA GLY A 695 102.87 62.06 6.83
C GLY A 695 102.90 60.66 7.47
N THR A 696 103.72 60.42 8.49
CA THR A 696 103.74 59.15 9.22
C THR A 696 102.57 58.99 10.18
N LEU A 697 101.96 60.07 10.67
CA LEU A 697 100.85 60.03 11.63
C LEU A 697 99.54 59.61 10.95
N ASN A 698 99.22 60.18 9.78
CA ASN A 698 97.98 59.87 9.05
C ASN A 698 97.89 58.40 8.63
N ARG A 699 99.01 57.81 8.20
CA ARG A 699 99.05 56.41 7.76
C ARG A 699 98.69 55.43 8.89
N THR A 700 99.05 55.75 10.13
CA THR A 700 98.77 54.87 11.27
C THR A 700 97.27 54.85 11.61
N ILE A 701 96.55 55.97 11.44
CA ILE A 701 95.10 56.00 11.67
C ILE A 701 94.35 55.21 10.58
N ASP A 702 94.71 55.41 9.31
CA ASP A 702 94.08 54.71 8.18
C ASP A 702 94.24 53.18 8.31
N GLU A 703 95.39 52.70 8.81
CA GLU A 703 95.65 51.28 9.05
C GLU A 703 94.73 50.71 10.15
N GLU A 704 94.49 51.44 11.25
CA GLU A 704 93.61 50.98 12.35
C GLU A 704 92.11 50.99 11.97
N VAL A 705 91.66 51.98 11.19
CA VAL A 705 90.26 52.04 10.69
C VAL A 705 89.95 50.82 9.81
N GLU A 706 90.87 50.45 8.92
CA GLU A 706 90.70 49.30 8.02
C GLU A 706 90.80 47.96 8.75
N ASP A 707 91.59 47.87 9.82
CA ASP A 707 91.66 46.65 10.64
C ASP A 707 90.36 46.44 11.44
N ARG A 708 89.80 47.48 12.07
CA ARG A 708 88.49 47.36 12.76
C ARG A 708 87.33 47.05 11.81
N ARG A 709 87.33 47.62 10.61
CA ARG A 709 86.39 47.23 9.53
C ARG A 709 86.46 45.73 9.24
N ARG A 710 87.69 45.20 9.09
CA ARG A 710 87.90 43.78 8.78
C ARG A 710 87.40 42.88 9.91
N ASP A 711 87.59 43.29 11.15
CA ASP A 711 87.13 42.54 12.32
C ASP A 711 85.59 42.48 12.38
N ILE A 712 84.89 43.60 12.14
CA ILE A 712 83.42 43.63 12.07
C ILE A 712 82.88 42.66 11.00
N LEU A 713 83.48 42.67 9.80
CA LEU A 713 83.07 41.78 8.72
C LEU A 713 83.42 40.31 9.00
N ALA A 714 84.49 40.05 9.75
CA ALA A 714 84.87 38.70 10.15
C ALA A 714 83.90 38.12 11.19
N GLU A 715 83.51 38.91 12.19
CA GLU A 715 82.49 38.52 13.19
C GLU A 715 81.12 38.31 12.53
N THR A 716 80.73 39.20 11.61
CA THR A 716 79.51 39.04 10.81
C THR A 716 79.53 37.75 9.99
N ARG A 717 80.68 37.39 9.41
CA ARG A 717 80.83 36.14 8.66
C ARG A 717 80.82 34.91 9.57
N ALA A 718 81.32 35.01 10.79
CA ALA A 718 81.37 33.89 11.72
C ALA A 718 79.97 33.47 12.20
N GLU A 719 79.08 34.45 12.33
CA GLU A 719 77.70 34.22 12.77
C GLU A 719 76.75 33.80 11.65
N LEU A 720 77.13 33.87 10.37
CA LEU A 720 76.33 33.39 9.23
C LEU A 720 76.69 31.93 8.89
N GLU A 721 75.69 31.05 8.71
CA GLU A 721 75.94 29.64 8.37
C GLU A 721 76.37 29.47 6.91
N THR A 722 75.86 30.34 6.04
CA THR A 722 76.18 30.37 4.62
C THR A 722 77.16 31.50 4.32
N ASP A 723 78.25 31.17 3.65
CA ASP A 723 79.19 32.16 3.12
C ASP A 723 78.50 32.93 1.97
N SER A 724 77.83 34.05 2.30
CA SER A 724 77.08 34.89 1.37
C SER A 724 77.84 36.20 1.12
N PRO A 725 78.58 36.31 0.00
CA PRO A 725 79.31 37.54 -0.32
C PRO A 725 78.41 38.76 -0.46
N ARG A 726 77.15 38.57 -0.90
CA ARG A 726 76.19 39.67 -1.03
C ARG A 726 75.73 40.23 0.31
N ALA A 727 75.60 39.36 1.32
CA ALA A 727 75.23 39.76 2.67
C ALA A 727 76.34 40.58 3.33
N LEU A 728 77.60 40.13 3.17
CA LEU A 728 78.77 40.87 3.64
C LEU A 728 78.97 42.20 2.89
N ASP A 729 78.72 42.23 1.58
CA ASP A 729 78.76 43.47 0.76
C ASP A 729 77.72 44.51 1.19
N GLU A 730 76.60 44.11 1.81
CA GLU A 730 75.56 45.02 2.30
C GLU A 730 75.96 45.66 3.62
N ILE A 731 76.40 44.85 4.59
CA ILE A 731 76.97 45.34 5.86
C ILE A 731 78.21 46.21 5.64
N GLU A 732 79.08 45.84 4.69
CA GLU A 732 80.26 46.63 4.31
C GLU A 732 79.89 48.00 3.71
N ARG A 733 78.85 48.05 2.87
CA ARG A 733 78.31 49.32 2.36
C ARG A 733 77.69 50.17 3.46
N GLY A 734 77.05 49.56 4.45
CA GLY A 734 76.56 50.24 5.64
C GLY A 734 77.70 50.95 6.39
N LEU A 735 78.80 50.23 6.67
CA LEU A 735 79.99 50.80 7.32
C LEU A 735 80.60 51.96 6.53
N ASP A 736 80.80 51.80 5.22
CA ASP A 736 81.37 52.84 4.35
C ASP A 736 80.50 54.11 4.31
N SER A 737 79.18 53.97 4.38
CA SER A 737 78.24 55.09 4.35
C SER A 737 78.03 55.77 5.71
N GLY A 738 78.56 55.20 6.80
CA GLY A 738 78.45 55.76 8.15
C GLY A 738 77.05 55.63 8.75
N VAL A 739 76.34 54.54 8.47
CA VAL A 739 75.03 54.24 9.10
C VAL A 739 75.21 53.92 10.58
N SER A 740 74.14 54.09 11.35
CA SER A 740 74.14 53.80 12.79
C SER A 740 74.18 52.30 13.08
N PHE A 741 74.70 51.90 14.25
CA PHE A 741 74.74 50.50 14.67
C PHE A 741 73.36 49.80 14.62
N SER A 742 72.28 50.51 15.01
CA SER A 742 70.92 49.95 14.97
C SER A 742 70.42 49.63 13.56
N GLU A 743 70.92 50.34 12.54
CA GLU A 743 70.56 50.05 11.15
C GLU A 743 71.32 48.81 10.65
N LEU A 744 72.59 48.64 11.05
CA LEU A 744 73.36 47.41 10.77
C LEU A 744 72.77 46.19 11.46
N GLU A 745 72.29 46.34 12.70
CA GLU A 745 71.60 45.28 13.46
C GLU A 745 70.34 44.79 12.75
N HIS A 746 69.52 45.72 12.23
CA HIS A 746 68.33 45.36 11.47
C HIS A 746 68.67 44.70 10.12
N GLU A 747 69.71 45.17 9.42
CA GLU A 747 70.20 44.53 8.20
C GLU A 747 70.68 43.10 8.49
N PHE A 748 71.35 42.87 9.62
CA PHE A 748 71.77 41.53 10.05
C PHE A 748 70.58 40.63 10.44
N GLU A 749 69.59 41.15 11.15
CA GLU A 749 68.37 40.43 11.55
C GLU A 749 67.63 39.84 10.32
N GLU A 750 67.43 40.63 9.27
CA GLU A 750 66.77 40.17 8.05
C GLU A 750 67.57 39.10 7.31
N LEU A 751 68.91 39.19 7.33
CA LEU A 751 69.79 38.16 6.76
C LEU A 751 69.69 36.82 7.51
N VAL A 752 69.57 36.84 8.83
CA VAL A 752 69.42 35.62 9.65
C VAL A 752 68.03 34.99 9.47
N LYS A 753 66.96 35.79 9.35
CA LYS A 753 65.60 35.28 9.08
C LYS A 753 65.52 34.46 7.79
N ASP A 754 66.22 34.89 6.74
CA ASP A 754 66.26 34.20 5.45
C ASP A 754 67.01 32.85 5.51
N GLU A 755 67.97 32.66 6.44
CA GLU A 755 68.70 31.38 6.61
C GLU A 755 67.91 30.31 7.39
N VAL A 756 66.97 30.70 8.27
CA VAL A 756 66.34 29.80 9.27
C VAL A 756 65.11 29.04 8.73
N ILE A 757 64.84 29.07 7.42
CA ILE A 757 63.58 28.56 6.83
C ILE A 757 63.65 27.09 6.40
N GLU A 758 62.89 26.20 7.07
CA GLU A 758 62.21 25.04 6.46
C GLU A 758 60.91 24.69 7.23
N THR A 759 59.76 25.27 6.84
CA THR A 759 58.41 24.87 7.33
C THR A 759 57.50 24.26 6.25
N ASP A 760 57.97 24.21 5.01
CA ASP A 760 57.19 23.83 3.81
C ASP A 760 56.53 22.45 3.89
N ASP A 761 57.20 21.48 4.52
CA ASP A 761 56.68 20.11 4.65
C ASP A 761 55.48 20.02 5.62
N ILE A 762 55.45 20.86 6.66
CA ILE A 762 54.35 20.92 7.62
C ILE A 762 53.16 21.68 6.99
N GLU A 763 53.41 22.75 6.23
CA GLU A 763 52.38 23.50 5.51
C GLU A 763 51.68 22.66 4.44
N ARG A 764 52.43 21.87 3.65
CA ARG A 764 51.83 20.95 2.67
C ARG A 764 50.96 19.89 3.36
N ARG A 765 51.43 19.32 4.49
CA ARG A 765 50.65 18.35 5.27
C ARG A 765 49.36 18.97 5.80
N ARG A 766 49.39 20.23 6.25
CA ARG A 766 48.19 20.96 6.71
C ARG A 766 47.16 21.09 5.58
N ASP A 767 47.59 21.52 4.39
CA ASP A 767 46.68 21.72 3.25
C ASP A 767 46.08 20.38 2.76
N GLU A 768 46.85 19.30 2.76
CA GLU A 768 46.36 17.94 2.48
C GLU A 768 45.31 17.49 3.51
N LEU A 769 45.59 17.68 4.81
CA LEU A 769 44.65 17.35 5.89
C LEU A 769 43.37 18.18 5.81
N GLN A 770 43.45 19.46 5.43
CA GLN A 770 42.29 20.33 5.26
C GLN A 770 41.40 19.84 4.10
N SER A 771 41.98 19.50 2.95
CA SER A 771 41.21 18.95 1.83
C SER A 771 40.54 17.62 2.18
N ASP A 772 41.26 16.73 2.86
CA ASP A 772 40.71 15.44 3.30
C ASP A 772 39.61 15.61 4.36
N LEU A 773 39.71 16.65 5.20
CA LEU A 773 38.70 17.00 6.19
C LEU A 773 37.42 17.49 5.53
N GLU A 774 37.51 18.39 4.55
CA GLU A 774 36.35 18.88 3.78
C GLU A 774 35.58 17.71 3.12
N ASP A 775 36.31 16.75 2.54
CA ASP A 775 35.73 15.52 1.97
C ASP A 775 35.06 14.62 3.03
N ALA A 776 35.63 14.55 4.23
CA ALA A 776 35.08 13.77 5.34
C ALA A 776 33.83 14.42 5.95
N GLU A 777 33.82 15.75 6.08
CA GLU A 777 32.66 16.55 6.50
C GLU A 777 31.48 16.36 5.55
N HIS A 778 31.71 16.53 4.24
CA HIS A 778 30.67 16.31 3.23
C HIS A 778 30.06 14.89 3.31
N LYS A 779 30.88 13.86 3.56
CA LYS A 779 30.38 12.48 3.72
C LYS A 779 29.61 12.29 5.03
N ALA A 780 30.05 12.91 6.12
CA ALA A 780 29.34 12.85 7.39
C ALA A 780 27.95 13.49 7.24
N ASP A 781 27.88 14.69 6.66
CA ASP A 781 26.63 15.41 6.41
C ASP A 781 25.67 14.63 5.49
N LEU A 782 26.21 14.01 4.43
CA LEU A 782 25.41 13.17 3.52
C LEU A 782 24.81 11.96 4.24
N TYR A 783 25.58 11.25 5.06
CA TYR A 783 25.07 10.10 5.81
C TYR A 783 24.11 10.52 6.93
N GLU A 784 24.36 11.63 7.63
CA GLU A 784 23.44 12.18 8.62
C GLU A 784 22.10 12.59 7.99
N GLY A 785 22.15 13.25 6.83
CA GLY A 785 20.99 13.58 6.02
C GLY A 785 20.22 12.34 5.56
N THR A 786 20.94 11.27 5.19
CA THR A 786 20.35 10.00 4.77
C THR A 786 19.70 9.25 5.94
N VAL A 787 20.31 9.26 7.13
CA VAL A 787 19.72 8.69 8.36
C VAL A 787 18.43 9.44 8.71
N SER A 788 18.46 10.77 8.68
CA SER A 788 17.28 11.60 8.95
C SER A 788 16.14 11.33 7.97
N LEU A 789 16.46 11.20 6.67
CA LEU A 789 15.49 10.83 5.63
C LEU A 789 14.88 9.44 5.92
N PHE A 790 15.71 8.47 6.30
CA PHE A 790 15.25 7.13 6.64
C PHE A 790 14.29 7.14 7.82
N GLU A 791 14.63 7.83 8.91
CA GLU A 791 13.76 7.94 10.09
C GLU A 791 12.44 8.66 9.78
N GLU A 792 12.47 9.71 8.95
CA GLU A 792 11.27 10.44 8.52
C GLU A 792 10.35 9.58 7.65
N LEU A 793 10.91 8.86 6.67
CA LEU A 793 10.14 8.18 5.63
C LEU A 793 9.86 6.70 5.89
N ASN A 794 10.50 6.07 6.88
CA ASN A 794 10.23 4.65 7.17
C ASN A 794 8.77 4.43 7.64
N GLY A 795 8.20 5.36 8.41
CA GLY A 795 6.79 5.31 8.80
C GLY A 795 5.82 5.40 7.61
N PRO A 796 5.93 6.44 6.75
CA PRO A 796 5.19 6.54 5.49
C PRO A 796 5.38 5.32 4.57
N ARG A 797 6.60 4.77 4.46
CA ARG A 797 6.88 3.54 3.71
C ARG A 797 6.09 2.35 4.24
N ASP A 798 6.09 2.13 5.55
CA ASP A 798 5.34 1.04 6.16
C ASP A 798 3.82 1.22 5.97
N ALA A 799 3.33 2.46 6.06
CA ALA A 799 1.93 2.79 5.75
C ALA A 799 1.58 2.51 4.29
N PHE A 800 2.46 2.84 3.35
CA PHE A 800 2.31 2.54 1.93
C PHE A 800 2.23 1.03 1.68
N ILE A 801 3.17 0.24 2.21
CA ILE A 801 3.18 -1.22 2.03
C ILE A 801 1.94 -1.87 2.64
N ASN A 802 1.56 -1.48 3.85
CA ASN A 802 0.36 -2.00 4.50
C ASN A 802 -0.91 -1.68 3.71
N SER A 803 -1.05 -0.44 3.21
CA SER A 803 -2.21 -0.01 2.42
C SER A 803 -2.24 -0.70 1.05
N GLN A 804 -1.08 -0.87 0.41
CA GLN A 804 -0.96 -1.62 -0.85
C GLN A 804 -1.31 -3.10 -0.67
N SER A 805 -0.89 -3.72 0.44
CA SER A 805 -1.24 -5.10 0.79
C SER A 805 -2.73 -5.25 1.09
N LYS A 806 -3.32 -4.29 1.84
CA LYS A 806 -4.77 -4.22 2.07
C LYS A 806 -5.55 -4.10 0.76
N TYR A 807 -5.12 -3.23 -0.15
CA TYR A 807 -5.71 -3.09 -1.49
C TYR A 807 -5.65 -4.41 -2.28
N ARG A 808 -4.49 -5.08 -2.31
CA ARG A 808 -4.34 -6.39 -2.97
C ARG A 808 -5.27 -7.44 -2.37
N ASN A 809 -5.31 -7.56 -1.06
CA ASN A 809 -6.19 -8.53 -0.37
C ASN A 809 -7.68 -8.24 -0.65
N LEU A 810 -8.11 -6.98 -0.61
CA LEU A 810 -9.50 -6.62 -0.93
C LEU A 810 -9.85 -6.97 -2.38
N ARG A 811 -8.92 -6.74 -3.31
CA ARG A 811 -9.10 -7.07 -4.74
C ARG A 811 -9.10 -8.59 -4.98
N GLU A 812 -8.22 -9.33 -4.33
CA GLU A 812 -8.16 -10.80 -4.43
C GLU A 812 -9.41 -11.44 -3.83
N ASN A 813 -9.84 -11.00 -2.64
CA ASN A 813 -11.08 -11.47 -2.01
C ASN A 813 -12.30 -11.24 -2.90
N TYR A 814 -12.37 -10.10 -3.60
CA TYR A 814 -13.44 -9.83 -4.55
C TYR A 814 -13.41 -10.81 -5.73
N ASN A 815 -12.23 -11.03 -6.33
CA ASN A 815 -12.07 -11.96 -7.45
C ASN A 815 -12.41 -13.42 -7.06
N GLU A 816 -12.17 -13.82 -5.82
CA GLU A 816 -12.56 -15.14 -5.27
C GLU A 816 -14.06 -15.21 -4.96
N SER A 817 -14.68 -14.11 -4.53
CA SER A 817 -16.08 -14.01 -4.12
C SER A 817 -16.98 -13.59 -5.29
N ARG A 818 -17.12 -14.46 -6.30
CA ARG A 818 -18.01 -14.23 -7.46
C ARG A 818 -19.52 -14.17 -7.14
N GLU A 819 -19.93 -14.37 -5.90
CA GLU A 819 -21.34 -14.31 -5.48
C GLU A 819 -21.96 -12.90 -5.57
N THR A 820 -21.14 -11.84 -5.66
CA THR A 820 -21.57 -10.43 -5.80
C THR A 820 -21.66 -9.92 -7.24
N SER A 821 -21.71 -10.81 -8.24
CA SER A 821 -21.88 -10.42 -9.65
C SER A 821 -23.15 -9.58 -9.84
N VAL A 822 -23.00 -8.43 -10.50
CA VAL A 822 -24.09 -7.52 -10.87
C VAL A 822 -24.62 -7.81 -12.28
N SER A 823 -24.05 -8.78 -12.99
CA SER A 823 -24.45 -9.17 -14.35
C SER A 823 -25.93 -9.58 -14.43
N THR A 824 -26.66 -9.11 -15.46
CA THR A 824 -28.09 -9.42 -15.65
C THR A 824 -28.50 -9.71 -17.10
N GLU A 825 -27.62 -9.53 -18.09
CA GLU A 825 -28.03 -9.55 -19.50
C GLU A 825 -27.81 -10.90 -20.21
N ASP A 826 -26.96 -11.80 -19.68
CA ASP A 826 -26.60 -13.08 -20.34
C ASP A 826 -26.86 -14.34 -19.47
N GLU A 827 -27.47 -14.20 -18.28
CA GLU A 827 -27.73 -15.33 -17.40
C GLU A 827 -28.97 -16.11 -17.85
N GLN A 828 -28.83 -17.42 -18.02
CA GLN A 828 -29.96 -18.32 -18.26
C GLN A 828 -30.80 -18.38 -16.99
N TYR A 829 -32.01 -17.81 -17.04
CA TYR A 829 -32.97 -17.86 -15.94
C TYR A 829 -34.11 -18.85 -16.24
N HIS A 830 -34.68 -19.42 -15.19
CA HIS A 830 -35.84 -20.32 -15.30
C HIS A 830 -37.08 -19.73 -14.62
N TYR A 831 -36.95 -19.29 -13.37
CA TYR A 831 -38.08 -18.76 -12.60
C TYR A 831 -37.83 -17.37 -12.04
N VAL A 832 -36.56 -16.99 -11.82
CA VAL A 832 -36.19 -15.68 -11.28
C VAL A 832 -35.37 -14.94 -12.33
N LYS A 833 -35.99 -13.99 -13.02
CA LYS A 833 -35.28 -13.10 -13.94
C LYS A 833 -34.72 -11.94 -13.15
N THR A 834 -33.40 -11.83 -13.10
CA THR A 834 -32.72 -10.68 -12.49
C THR A 834 -32.51 -9.61 -13.56
N VAL A 835 -32.80 -8.35 -13.24
CA VAL A 835 -32.64 -7.20 -14.15
C VAL A 835 -31.94 -6.05 -13.47
N LYS A 836 -31.12 -5.33 -14.24
CA LYS A 836 -30.47 -4.09 -13.81
C LYS A 836 -31.39 -2.88 -14.05
N PRO A 837 -31.61 -2.02 -13.04
CA PRO A 837 -32.25 -0.72 -13.20
C PRO A 837 -31.63 0.09 -14.35
N HIS A 838 -32.44 0.78 -15.16
CA HIS A 838 -31.92 1.59 -16.26
C HIS A 838 -31.01 2.72 -15.74
N ASP A 839 -31.44 3.38 -14.67
CA ASP A 839 -30.71 4.45 -14.02
C ASP A 839 -30.36 4.06 -12.58
N ILE A 840 -29.12 3.61 -12.39
CA ILE A 840 -28.59 3.22 -11.08
C ILE A 840 -28.53 4.43 -10.12
N LEU A 841 -28.54 5.66 -10.64
CA LEU A 841 -28.35 6.89 -9.84
C LEU A 841 -29.60 7.29 -9.06
N GLN A 842 -30.75 6.78 -9.48
CA GLN A 842 -32.02 7.02 -8.81
C GLN A 842 -32.18 6.17 -7.54
N LEU A 843 -31.31 5.18 -7.33
CA LEU A 843 -31.28 4.31 -6.16
C LEU A 843 -30.42 4.98 -5.08
N ARG A 844 -31.03 5.81 -4.23
CA ARG A 844 -30.32 6.58 -3.19
C ARG A 844 -30.76 6.13 -1.81
N ASP A 845 -29.98 5.24 -1.18
CA ASP A 845 -30.25 4.70 0.16
C ASP A 845 -31.69 4.16 0.35
N ASP A 846 -32.42 3.93 -0.74
CA ASP A 846 -33.81 3.48 -0.72
C ASP A 846 -33.84 2.02 -0.24
N SER A 847 -34.77 1.72 0.67
CA SER A 847 -34.82 0.39 1.30
C SER A 847 -35.60 -0.64 0.49
N ASP A 848 -36.46 -0.18 -0.42
CA ASP A 848 -37.21 -1.02 -1.33
C ASP A 848 -37.65 -0.30 -2.63
N ILE A 849 -38.18 -1.10 -3.55
CA ILE A 849 -38.64 -0.67 -4.87
C ILE A 849 -39.80 0.33 -4.83
N ALA A 850 -40.57 0.37 -3.74
CA ALA A 850 -41.67 1.34 -3.58
C ALA A 850 -41.16 2.70 -3.10
N GLU A 851 -40.12 2.74 -2.27
CA GLU A 851 -39.46 3.98 -1.90
C GLU A 851 -38.61 4.56 -3.03
N SER A 852 -38.12 3.68 -3.91
CA SER A 852 -37.35 4.07 -5.09
C SER A 852 -38.14 4.94 -6.07
N LYS A 853 -37.43 5.80 -6.82
CA LYS A 853 -37.99 6.58 -7.93
C LYS A 853 -37.89 5.90 -9.28
N LEU A 854 -37.57 4.61 -9.29
CA LEU A 854 -37.26 3.83 -10.48
C LEU A 854 -38.41 3.87 -11.52
N PHE A 855 -39.66 3.94 -11.06
CA PHE A 855 -40.85 3.98 -11.92
C PHE A 855 -41.37 5.40 -12.25
N ASP A 856 -40.65 6.46 -11.86
CA ASP A 856 -40.90 7.82 -12.36
C ASP A 856 -40.43 7.96 -13.82
N ASP A 857 -39.49 7.12 -14.27
CA ASP A 857 -39.04 7.03 -15.66
C ASP A 857 -39.93 6.11 -16.50
N GLU A 858 -40.46 6.66 -17.60
CA GLU A 858 -41.27 5.91 -18.57
C GLU A 858 -40.46 4.84 -19.31
N THR A 859 -39.16 5.03 -19.49
CA THR A 859 -38.28 4.04 -20.14
C THR A 859 -38.20 2.77 -19.29
N GLU A 860 -38.00 2.94 -17.99
CA GLU A 860 -37.94 1.83 -17.04
C GLU A 860 -39.29 1.11 -16.92
N LYS A 861 -40.42 1.84 -16.90
CA LYS A 861 -41.76 1.23 -16.98
C LYS A 861 -41.96 0.38 -18.24
N GLN A 862 -41.45 0.81 -19.39
CA GLN A 862 -41.52 0.02 -20.62
C GLN A 862 -40.62 -1.23 -20.56
N ARG A 863 -39.42 -1.13 -19.99
CA ARG A 863 -38.53 -2.29 -19.74
C ARG A 863 -39.19 -3.29 -18.79
N LEU A 864 -39.76 -2.80 -17.69
CA LEU A 864 -40.54 -3.60 -16.75
C LEU A 864 -41.67 -4.34 -17.47
N ARG A 865 -42.48 -3.63 -18.26
CA ARG A 865 -43.58 -4.22 -19.04
C ARG A 865 -43.08 -5.36 -19.93
N GLY A 866 -41.99 -5.12 -20.67
CA GLY A 866 -41.38 -6.14 -21.53
C GLY A 866 -40.98 -7.39 -20.75
N SER A 867 -40.34 -7.22 -19.59
CA SER A 867 -39.92 -8.32 -18.73
C SER A 867 -41.10 -9.07 -18.09
N LEU A 868 -42.13 -8.38 -17.62
CA LEU A 868 -43.33 -9.04 -17.08
C LEU A 868 -44.10 -9.79 -18.17
N GLU A 869 -44.23 -9.23 -19.37
CA GLU A 869 -44.84 -9.91 -20.51
C GLU A 869 -44.04 -11.14 -20.95
N GLU A 870 -42.70 -11.09 -20.86
CA GLU A 870 -41.82 -12.23 -21.12
C GLU A 870 -42.03 -13.35 -20.10
N LEU A 871 -41.98 -13.04 -18.80
CA LEU A 871 -42.24 -14.00 -17.72
C LEU A 871 -43.66 -14.58 -17.82
N ALA A 872 -44.66 -13.75 -18.10
CA ALA A 872 -46.04 -14.21 -18.30
C ALA A 872 -46.18 -15.16 -19.51
N LYS A 873 -45.38 -14.99 -20.57
CA LYS A 873 -45.34 -15.91 -21.71
C LYS A 873 -44.75 -17.28 -21.36
N ASN A 874 -44.12 -17.48 -20.20
CA ASN A 874 -43.76 -18.82 -19.73
C ASN A 874 -45.02 -19.68 -19.51
N ALA A 875 -46.17 -19.06 -19.18
CA ALA A 875 -47.46 -19.75 -19.20
C ALA A 875 -47.92 -20.20 -20.61
N HIS A 876 -47.21 -19.87 -21.69
CA HIS A 876 -47.46 -20.44 -23.01
C HIS A 876 -46.63 -21.68 -23.31
N ASN A 877 -45.60 -21.92 -22.50
CA ASN A 877 -44.64 -22.98 -22.70
C ASN A 877 -45.13 -24.25 -21.97
N PRO A 878 -45.27 -25.39 -22.69
CA PRO A 878 -45.67 -26.67 -22.10
C PRO A 878 -44.78 -27.15 -20.96
N LYS A 879 -43.50 -26.73 -20.90
CA LYS A 879 -42.60 -27.09 -19.80
C LYS A 879 -43.00 -26.46 -18.47
N TYR A 880 -43.42 -25.20 -18.47
CA TYR A 880 -43.83 -24.49 -17.25
C TYR A 880 -45.26 -24.81 -16.85
N THR A 881 -46.12 -25.03 -17.84
CA THR A 881 -47.55 -25.29 -17.60
C THR A 881 -47.85 -26.77 -17.33
N GLY A 882 -47.04 -27.69 -17.86
CA GLY A 882 -47.36 -29.12 -17.82
C GLY A 882 -48.66 -29.49 -18.55
N ILE A 883 -49.27 -28.60 -19.34
CA ILE A 883 -50.54 -28.86 -20.04
C ILE A 883 -50.32 -29.14 -21.52
N ARG A 884 -51.13 -30.05 -22.06
CA ARG A 884 -51.05 -30.48 -23.46
C ARG A 884 -51.78 -29.53 -24.40
N LYS A 885 -53.03 -29.16 -24.08
CA LYS A 885 -53.85 -28.25 -24.89
C LYS A 885 -54.38 -27.07 -24.07
N ARG A 886 -53.98 -25.86 -24.48
CA ARG A 886 -54.49 -24.57 -23.97
C ARG A 886 -55.85 -24.18 -24.55
N ARG A 887 -56.22 -24.78 -25.69
CA ARG A 887 -57.45 -24.49 -26.43
C ARG A 887 -58.04 -25.79 -26.92
N ILE A 888 -59.18 -26.15 -26.36
CA ILE A 888 -59.90 -27.39 -26.67
C ILE A 888 -61.22 -27.02 -27.34
N SER A 889 -61.46 -27.59 -28.52
CA SER A 889 -62.67 -27.33 -29.30
C SER A 889 -63.05 -28.53 -30.17
N GLY A 890 -64.34 -28.82 -30.24
CA GLY A 890 -64.93 -29.79 -31.16
C GLY A 890 -65.75 -29.11 -32.26
N ASP A 891 -66.51 -29.90 -33.02
CA ASP A 891 -67.27 -29.42 -34.19
C ASP A 891 -68.29 -28.32 -33.86
N ARG A 892 -68.88 -28.34 -32.65
CA ARG A 892 -69.96 -27.42 -32.24
C ARG A 892 -69.81 -26.82 -30.84
N SER A 893 -68.79 -27.21 -30.08
CA SER A 893 -68.58 -26.78 -28.69
C SER A 893 -67.11 -26.47 -28.43
N ARG A 894 -66.85 -25.64 -27.43
CA ARG A 894 -65.52 -25.27 -26.94
C ARG A 894 -65.47 -25.50 -25.44
N TYR A 895 -64.32 -25.91 -24.95
CA TYR A 895 -64.07 -26.00 -23.53
C TYR A 895 -63.89 -24.59 -22.98
N ASN A 896 -64.74 -24.21 -22.03
CA ASN A 896 -64.81 -22.87 -21.43
C ASN A 896 -64.57 -22.89 -19.91
N ASP A 897 -64.22 -24.03 -19.33
CA ASP A 897 -64.02 -24.12 -17.87
C ASP A 897 -62.55 -23.81 -17.47
N MET A 898 -61.68 -23.51 -18.45
CA MET A 898 -60.33 -22.99 -18.14
C MET A 898 -60.41 -21.54 -17.71
N ASN A 899 -59.96 -21.26 -16.49
CA ASN A 899 -59.80 -19.92 -15.93
C ASN A 899 -58.33 -19.57 -15.74
N ILE A 900 -57.95 -18.34 -16.05
CA ILE A 900 -56.60 -17.84 -15.80
C ILE A 900 -56.67 -16.76 -14.74
N VAL A 901 -55.88 -16.94 -13.69
CA VAL A 901 -55.78 -15.97 -12.61
C VAL A 901 -54.33 -15.57 -12.44
N VAL A 902 -54.05 -14.27 -12.47
CA VAL A 902 -52.69 -13.73 -12.34
C VAL A 902 -52.62 -12.80 -11.15
N GLY A 903 -51.97 -13.25 -10.08
CA GLY A 903 -51.63 -12.34 -8.99
C GLY A 903 -50.25 -11.73 -9.19
N VAL A 904 -50.18 -10.41 -9.06
CA VAL A 904 -48.94 -9.63 -9.17
C VAL A 904 -48.62 -9.06 -7.80
N MET A 905 -47.48 -9.46 -7.24
CA MET A 905 -47.09 -9.15 -5.87
C MET A 905 -45.82 -8.30 -5.87
N SER A 906 -45.94 -7.05 -5.44
CA SER A 906 -44.79 -6.15 -5.27
C SER A 906 -45.11 -5.06 -4.23
N ARG A 907 -44.09 -4.55 -3.53
CA ARG A 907 -44.23 -3.37 -2.68
C ARG A 907 -44.61 -2.12 -3.50
N ALA A 908 -44.19 -2.04 -4.77
CA ALA A 908 -44.48 -0.90 -5.65
C ALA A 908 -45.77 -1.06 -6.47
N ILE A 909 -46.69 -1.97 -6.10
CA ILE A 909 -47.86 -2.29 -6.93
C ILE A 909 -48.72 -1.07 -7.29
N ASN A 910 -48.79 -0.08 -6.39
CA ASN A 910 -49.51 1.17 -6.60
C ASN A 910 -48.89 2.09 -7.69
N GLN A 911 -47.60 1.88 -8.01
CA GLN A 911 -46.84 2.64 -9.00
C GLN A 911 -46.81 1.96 -10.38
N ILE A 912 -46.96 0.63 -10.41
CA ILE A 912 -46.85 -0.21 -11.62
C ILE A 912 -48.18 -0.84 -12.06
N GLY A 913 -49.31 -0.47 -11.45
CA GLY A 913 -50.60 -1.14 -11.66
C GLY A 913 -51.08 -1.19 -13.11
N ASP A 914 -50.73 -0.20 -13.93
CA ASP A 914 -51.03 -0.17 -15.38
C ASP A 914 -50.10 -1.08 -16.20
N VAL A 915 -48.84 -1.22 -15.76
CA VAL A 915 -47.85 -2.13 -16.34
C VAL A 915 -48.12 -3.60 -15.96
N ALA A 916 -48.72 -3.82 -14.78
CA ALA A 916 -49.08 -5.13 -14.25
C ALA A 916 -50.31 -5.77 -14.94
N ASP A 917 -51.02 -5.07 -15.85
CA ASP A 917 -52.13 -5.66 -16.60
C ASP A 917 -51.62 -6.61 -17.71
N LEU A 918 -51.50 -7.88 -17.34
CA LEU A 918 -51.03 -8.96 -18.22
C LEU A 918 -52.15 -9.61 -19.04
N LYS A 919 -53.39 -9.10 -18.98
CA LYS A 919 -54.52 -9.64 -19.77
C LYS A 919 -54.21 -9.79 -21.27
N PRO A 920 -53.54 -8.83 -21.94
CA PRO A 920 -53.23 -8.96 -23.36
C PRO A 920 -52.34 -10.15 -23.71
N VAL A 921 -51.50 -10.62 -22.78
CA VAL A 921 -50.58 -11.77 -23.00
C VAL A 921 -51.37 -13.06 -23.21
N PHE A 922 -52.45 -13.24 -22.45
CA PHE A 922 -53.26 -14.46 -22.47
C PHE A 922 -54.39 -14.43 -23.52
N GLN A 923 -54.74 -13.25 -24.02
CA GLN A 923 -55.75 -13.09 -25.06
C GLN A 923 -55.35 -13.82 -26.35
N GLY A 924 -56.15 -14.81 -26.74
CA GLY A 924 -55.93 -15.62 -27.94
C GLY A 924 -55.02 -16.84 -27.75
N ALA A 925 -54.20 -16.85 -26.69
CA ALA A 925 -53.43 -18.03 -26.27
C ALA A 925 -54.31 -19.08 -25.58
N TYR A 926 -55.33 -18.63 -24.84
CA TYR A 926 -56.32 -19.46 -24.15
C TYR A 926 -57.75 -19.13 -24.57
N ASN A 927 -58.69 -20.04 -24.30
CA ASN A 927 -60.12 -19.83 -24.54
C ASN A 927 -60.77 -19.08 -23.37
N LEU A 928 -60.59 -17.75 -23.30
CA LEU A 928 -61.04 -16.93 -22.15
C LEU A 928 -62.54 -16.54 -22.15
N GLY A 929 -63.40 -17.20 -22.93
CA GLY A 929 -64.80 -16.79 -23.10
C GLY A 929 -64.99 -15.48 -23.88
N ALA A 930 -66.24 -15.05 -24.07
CA ALA A 930 -66.56 -13.79 -24.76
C ALA A 930 -66.21 -12.61 -23.83
N GLY A 931 -65.40 -11.65 -24.30
CA GLY A 931 -64.98 -10.51 -23.46
C GLY A 931 -63.86 -10.82 -22.44
N SER A 932 -63.27 -12.02 -22.49
CA SER A 932 -62.25 -12.48 -21.53
C SER A 932 -62.78 -12.53 -20.09
N GLU A 933 -63.97 -13.11 -19.91
CA GLU A 933 -64.63 -13.31 -18.61
C GLU A 933 -63.85 -14.30 -17.73
N ASN A 934 -63.15 -15.27 -18.31
CA ASN A 934 -62.36 -16.28 -17.59
C ASN A 934 -60.92 -15.80 -17.26
N PHE A 935 -60.72 -14.49 -17.12
CA PHE A 935 -59.43 -13.91 -16.74
C PHE A 935 -59.62 -12.95 -15.58
N ALA A 936 -58.85 -13.18 -14.50
CA ALA A 936 -58.78 -12.30 -13.36
C ALA A 936 -57.33 -11.93 -13.02
N SER A 937 -57.12 -10.72 -12.52
CA SER A 937 -55.81 -10.29 -12.03
C SER A 937 -55.94 -9.61 -10.68
N PHE A 938 -55.02 -9.92 -9.77
CA PHE A 938 -55.04 -9.49 -8.38
C PHE A 938 -53.72 -8.80 -8.01
N PRO A 939 -53.71 -7.46 -7.84
CA PRO A 939 -52.55 -6.75 -7.33
C PRO A 939 -52.41 -6.98 -5.81
N VAL A 940 -51.20 -7.30 -5.35
CA VAL A 940 -50.89 -7.51 -3.93
C VAL A 940 -49.71 -6.61 -3.53
N GLU A 941 -49.94 -5.70 -2.58
CA GLU A 941 -48.91 -4.80 -2.04
C GLU A 941 -48.07 -5.51 -0.96
N ALA A 942 -47.22 -6.44 -1.39
CA ALA A 942 -46.27 -7.18 -0.56
C ALA A 942 -45.20 -7.85 -1.43
N GLY A 943 -44.16 -8.43 -0.82
CA GLY A 943 -43.07 -9.12 -1.52
C GLY A 943 -41.69 -8.66 -1.06
N GLY A 944 -40.65 -9.21 -1.69
CA GLY A 944 -39.27 -8.81 -1.48
C GLY A 944 -39.03 -7.34 -1.83
N SER A 945 -38.00 -6.75 -1.23
CA SER A 945 -37.70 -5.31 -1.36
C SER A 945 -37.55 -4.88 -2.81
N TRP A 946 -36.89 -5.70 -3.64
CA TRP A 946 -36.61 -5.39 -5.04
C TRP A 946 -37.28 -6.36 -6.03
N ASP A 947 -38.30 -7.08 -5.57
CA ASP A 947 -38.95 -8.15 -6.32
C ASP A 947 -40.34 -7.76 -6.82
N ILE A 948 -40.69 -8.31 -7.98
CA ILE A 948 -42.05 -8.36 -8.51
C ILE A 948 -42.37 -9.83 -8.80
N GLY A 949 -43.16 -10.43 -7.91
CA GLY A 949 -43.62 -11.81 -8.04
C GLY A 949 -44.87 -11.91 -8.91
N LEU A 950 -44.93 -12.94 -9.73
CA LEU A 950 -46.09 -13.33 -10.53
C LEU A 950 -46.51 -14.76 -10.12
N GLY A 951 -47.71 -14.88 -9.57
CA GLY A 951 -48.37 -16.16 -9.37
C GLY A 951 -49.45 -16.35 -10.43
N ILE A 952 -49.17 -17.18 -11.44
CA ILE A 952 -50.13 -17.48 -12.50
C ILE A 952 -50.80 -18.83 -12.19
N PHE A 953 -52.12 -18.86 -12.20
CA PHE A 953 -52.93 -20.05 -11.96
C PHE A 953 -53.77 -20.35 -13.19
N ILE A 954 -53.76 -21.60 -13.63
CA ILE A 954 -54.61 -22.11 -14.71
C ILE A 954 -55.51 -23.19 -14.12
N ASP A 955 -56.77 -22.86 -13.94
CA ASP A 955 -57.81 -23.74 -13.40
C ASP A 955 -58.55 -24.49 -14.51
N GLY A 956 -59.36 -25.49 -14.15
CA GLY A 956 -60.12 -26.32 -15.09
C GLY A 956 -59.25 -27.33 -15.82
N ILE A 957 -58.28 -27.94 -15.13
CA ILE A 957 -57.39 -28.94 -15.73
C ILE A 957 -57.78 -30.33 -15.23
N PHE A 958 -58.17 -31.19 -16.18
CA PHE A 958 -58.42 -32.61 -15.97
C PHE A 958 -57.16 -33.43 -16.24
N LEU A 959 -57.11 -34.65 -15.69
CA LEU A 959 -55.94 -35.53 -15.70
C LEU A 959 -55.37 -35.72 -17.11
N ASP A 960 -56.24 -35.99 -18.08
CA ASP A 960 -55.88 -36.27 -19.48
C ASP A 960 -55.34 -35.03 -20.26
N ASN A 961 -55.42 -33.82 -19.68
CA ASN A 961 -54.79 -32.62 -20.24
C ASN A 961 -53.39 -32.36 -19.66
N LEU A 962 -52.96 -33.11 -18.65
CA LEU A 962 -51.58 -33.07 -18.18
C LEU A 962 -50.67 -33.74 -19.21
N ARG A 963 -49.62 -33.03 -19.62
CA ARG A 963 -48.69 -33.46 -20.67
C ARG A 963 -47.98 -34.76 -20.28
N ALA A 964 -47.33 -34.73 -19.12
CA ALA A 964 -46.58 -35.86 -18.58
C ALA A 964 -47.46 -37.08 -18.29
N GLU A 965 -48.77 -36.91 -18.12
CA GLU A 965 -49.68 -38.04 -17.88
C GLU A 965 -49.90 -38.89 -19.15
N VAL A 966 -49.88 -38.27 -20.34
CA VAL A 966 -50.28 -38.93 -21.60
C VAL A 966 -49.12 -39.14 -22.59
N GLU A 967 -47.95 -38.57 -22.33
CA GLU A 967 -46.77 -38.72 -23.19
C GLU A 967 -46.18 -40.14 -23.18
N ALA A 968 -45.48 -40.51 -24.26
CA ALA A 968 -45.03 -41.89 -24.50
C ALA A 968 -44.05 -42.41 -23.44
N ASP A 969 -43.30 -41.53 -22.77
CA ASP A 969 -42.39 -41.85 -21.66
C ASP A 969 -42.84 -41.19 -20.34
N GLY A 970 -44.13 -40.84 -20.25
CA GLY A 970 -44.72 -40.10 -19.14
C GLY A 970 -45.13 -40.96 -17.93
N TYR A 971 -45.93 -40.38 -17.04
CA TYR A 971 -46.38 -40.97 -15.78
C TYR A 971 -47.15 -42.28 -15.98
N GLN A 972 -48.12 -42.31 -16.89
CA GLN A 972 -48.90 -43.52 -17.16
C GLN A 972 -48.01 -44.64 -17.74
N THR A 973 -47.09 -44.31 -18.67
CA THR A 973 -46.17 -45.31 -19.22
C THR A 973 -45.24 -45.85 -18.14
N GLY A 974 -44.67 -44.98 -17.30
CA GLY A 974 -43.83 -45.40 -16.16
C GLY A 974 -44.59 -46.31 -15.20
N TYR A 975 -45.85 -46.00 -14.92
CA TYR A 975 -46.74 -46.84 -14.13
C TYR A 975 -46.96 -48.22 -14.78
N GLN A 976 -47.29 -48.27 -16.07
CA GLN A 976 -47.49 -49.54 -16.80
C GLN A 976 -46.20 -50.38 -16.89
N ALA A 977 -45.04 -49.72 -17.06
CA ALA A 977 -43.75 -50.38 -17.06
C ALA A 977 -43.44 -51.02 -15.70
N LYS A 978 -43.82 -50.35 -14.60
CA LYS A 978 -43.71 -50.90 -13.25
C LYS A 978 -44.71 -52.02 -12.98
N GLU A 979 -45.96 -51.87 -13.40
CA GLU A 979 -46.97 -52.92 -13.26
C GLU A 979 -46.58 -54.19 -14.03
N ALA A 980 -45.92 -54.06 -15.18
CA ALA A 980 -45.44 -55.19 -15.98
C ALA A 980 -44.11 -55.80 -15.47
N SER A 981 -43.44 -55.15 -14.52
CA SER A 981 -42.18 -55.63 -13.95
C SER A 981 -42.44 -56.63 -12.83
N ASP A 982 -41.77 -57.78 -12.88
CA ASP A 982 -41.82 -58.78 -11.80
C ASP A 982 -41.03 -58.35 -10.54
N ASP A 983 -40.31 -57.21 -10.60
CA ASP A 983 -39.38 -56.80 -9.55
C ASP A 983 -40.05 -56.04 -8.39
N THR A 984 -41.26 -55.49 -8.58
CA THR A 984 -41.95 -54.69 -7.55
C THR A 984 -43.46 -54.66 -7.79
N ASP A 985 -44.26 -55.01 -6.79
CA ASP A 985 -45.73 -54.93 -6.87
C ASP A 985 -46.19 -53.47 -6.99
N ILE A 986 -47.12 -53.21 -7.91
CA ILE A 986 -47.69 -51.88 -8.15
C ILE A 986 -48.36 -51.29 -6.90
N LEU A 987 -48.81 -52.14 -5.97
CA LEU A 987 -49.42 -51.74 -4.70
C LEU A 987 -48.56 -50.76 -3.90
N VAL A 988 -47.21 -50.84 -4.02
CA VAL A 988 -46.30 -49.94 -3.29
C VAL A 988 -46.34 -48.49 -3.79
N HIS A 989 -46.95 -48.23 -4.94
CA HIS A 989 -47.11 -46.89 -5.53
C HIS A 989 -48.46 -46.25 -5.18
N HIS A 990 -49.36 -46.96 -4.49
CA HIS A 990 -50.66 -46.46 -4.07
C HIS A 990 -50.68 -46.07 -2.59
N THR A 991 -51.69 -45.28 -2.21
CA THR A 991 -51.94 -44.86 -0.81
C THR A 991 -53.41 -44.83 -0.45
N TYR A 992 -54.27 -44.42 -1.39
CA TYR A 992 -55.69 -44.25 -1.12
C TYR A 992 -56.40 -45.61 -1.15
N GLY A 993 -57.23 -45.87 -0.13
CA GLY A 993 -57.99 -47.11 0.03
C GLY A 993 -57.21 -48.25 0.67
N LEU A 994 -55.87 -48.13 0.83
CA LEU A 994 -55.05 -49.22 1.35
C LEU A 994 -55.47 -49.66 2.76
N ASP A 995 -55.87 -48.73 3.61
CA ASP A 995 -56.41 -49.01 4.94
C ASP A 995 -57.79 -49.70 4.93
N GLU A 996 -58.44 -49.74 3.77
CA GLU A 996 -59.75 -50.36 3.53
C GLU A 996 -59.64 -51.63 2.66
N GLY A 997 -58.42 -52.08 2.32
CA GLY A 997 -58.18 -53.32 1.56
C GLY A 997 -58.30 -53.21 0.04
N TYR A 998 -58.31 -51.99 -0.52
CA TYR A 998 -58.29 -51.76 -1.97
C TYR A 998 -57.36 -50.63 -2.37
N TYR A 999 -57.13 -50.44 -3.67
CA TYR A 999 -56.55 -49.20 -4.20
C TYR A 999 -57.30 -48.77 -5.45
N VAL A 1000 -57.14 -47.50 -5.82
CA VAL A 1000 -57.77 -46.91 -7.00
C VAL A 1000 -56.71 -46.62 -8.05
N ARG A 1001 -57.01 -46.95 -9.31
CA ARG A 1001 -56.16 -46.61 -10.45
C ARG A 1001 -56.96 -46.14 -11.65
N ARG A 1002 -56.32 -45.28 -12.45
CA ARG A 1002 -56.82 -44.83 -13.76
C ARG A 1002 -56.34 -45.80 -14.84
N ASN A 1003 -57.23 -46.63 -15.37
CA ASN A 1003 -56.84 -47.72 -16.28
C ASN A 1003 -56.39 -47.22 -17.67
N ASN A 1004 -56.95 -46.11 -18.13
CA ASN A 1004 -56.72 -45.58 -19.47
C ASN A 1004 -56.92 -44.07 -19.52
N VAL A 1005 -55.99 -43.36 -20.14
CA VAL A 1005 -56.12 -41.93 -20.45
C VAL A 1005 -56.66 -41.72 -21.87
N LEU A 1006 -57.37 -40.63 -22.06
CA LEU A 1006 -57.98 -40.16 -23.29
C LEU A 1006 -57.00 -39.26 -24.04
N ASN A 1007 -56.81 -39.51 -25.34
CA ASN A 1007 -55.84 -38.76 -26.12
C ASN A 1007 -56.51 -37.56 -26.77
N LEU A 1008 -56.23 -36.35 -26.26
CA LEU A 1008 -56.81 -35.11 -26.80
C LEU A 1008 -56.43 -34.80 -28.27
N GLU A 1009 -55.54 -35.55 -28.92
CA GLU A 1009 -55.33 -35.48 -30.38
C GLU A 1009 -56.40 -36.24 -31.19
N ASN A 1010 -57.13 -37.14 -30.55
CA ASN A 1010 -58.27 -37.83 -31.13
C ASN A 1010 -59.54 -36.98 -30.97
N PRO A 1011 -60.26 -36.64 -32.06
CA PRO A 1011 -61.48 -35.85 -31.98
C PRO A 1011 -62.58 -36.46 -31.11
N ASN A 1012 -62.68 -37.80 -31.04
CA ASN A 1012 -63.69 -38.47 -30.21
C ASN A 1012 -63.41 -38.29 -28.71
N ASP A 1013 -62.14 -38.37 -28.34
CA ASP A 1013 -61.68 -38.21 -26.96
C ASP A 1013 -61.78 -36.74 -26.54
N THR A 1014 -61.51 -35.81 -27.46
CA THR A 1014 -61.79 -34.37 -27.24
C THR A 1014 -63.29 -34.12 -26.99
N GLN A 1015 -64.17 -34.81 -27.74
CA GLN A 1015 -65.61 -34.66 -27.59
C GLN A 1015 -66.12 -35.21 -26.24
N PHE A 1016 -65.36 -36.10 -25.57
CA PHE A 1016 -65.68 -36.60 -24.23
C PHE A 1016 -65.78 -35.46 -23.22
N PHE A 1017 -64.76 -34.59 -23.14
CA PHE A 1017 -64.69 -33.47 -22.19
C PHE A 1017 -65.52 -32.25 -22.59
N LEU A 1018 -66.27 -32.32 -23.69
CA LEU A 1018 -67.17 -31.27 -24.16
C LEU A 1018 -68.66 -31.59 -23.89
N ARG A 1019 -68.93 -32.65 -23.11
CA ARG A 1019 -70.27 -33.05 -22.68
C ARG A 1019 -70.67 -32.36 -21.37
N ASP A 1020 -71.84 -32.72 -20.84
CA ASP A 1020 -72.28 -32.29 -19.51
C ASP A 1020 -71.42 -32.92 -18.42
N GLU A 1021 -71.11 -32.15 -17.36
CA GLU A 1021 -70.28 -32.59 -16.23
C GLU A 1021 -70.79 -33.89 -15.59
N GLY A 1022 -72.10 -34.05 -15.44
CA GLY A 1022 -72.68 -35.25 -14.82
C GLY A 1022 -72.47 -36.52 -15.65
N GLU A 1023 -72.44 -36.40 -16.99
CA GLU A 1023 -72.12 -37.51 -17.89
C GLU A 1023 -70.63 -37.86 -17.82
N ILE A 1024 -69.76 -36.85 -17.86
CA ILE A 1024 -68.30 -37.02 -17.78
C ILE A 1024 -67.94 -37.73 -16.48
N LYS A 1025 -68.44 -37.23 -15.34
CA LYS A 1025 -68.19 -37.77 -14.01
C LYS A 1025 -68.56 -39.24 -13.89
N ARG A 1026 -69.76 -39.60 -14.37
CA ARG A 1026 -70.23 -40.99 -14.32
C ARG A 1026 -69.37 -41.89 -15.21
N ASP A 1027 -69.13 -41.50 -16.45
CA ASP A 1027 -68.38 -42.31 -17.41
C ASP A 1027 -66.91 -42.49 -16.94
N LEU A 1028 -66.29 -41.47 -16.32
CA LEU A 1028 -64.97 -41.57 -15.71
C LEU A 1028 -64.93 -42.59 -14.55
N LEU A 1029 -65.95 -42.59 -13.68
CA LEU A 1029 -66.04 -43.53 -12.56
C LEU A 1029 -66.37 -44.96 -12.99
N GLU A 1030 -67.17 -45.15 -14.04
CA GLU A 1030 -67.66 -46.47 -14.46
C GLU A 1030 -66.74 -47.18 -15.46
N GLU A 1031 -66.12 -46.46 -16.40
CA GLU A 1031 -65.40 -47.05 -17.54
C GLU A 1031 -63.86 -46.92 -17.45
N HIS A 1032 -63.39 -46.10 -16.53
CA HIS A 1032 -62.12 -45.38 -16.67
C HIS A 1032 -61.28 -45.42 -15.39
N ILE A 1033 -61.93 -45.57 -14.24
CA ILE A 1033 -61.32 -45.79 -12.94
C ILE A 1033 -61.72 -47.18 -12.42
N GLU A 1034 -60.77 -47.89 -11.83
CA GLU A 1034 -60.99 -49.21 -11.24
C GLU A 1034 -60.65 -49.20 -9.75
N ASN A 1035 -61.54 -49.80 -8.94
CA ASN A 1035 -61.27 -50.16 -7.56
C ASN A 1035 -60.75 -51.60 -7.50
N VAL A 1036 -59.46 -51.76 -7.17
CA VAL A 1036 -58.80 -53.06 -7.15
C VAL A 1036 -58.67 -53.54 -5.69
N PRO A 1037 -59.43 -54.56 -5.26
CA PRO A 1037 -59.26 -55.16 -3.94
C PRO A 1037 -57.97 -56.00 -3.91
N PHE A 1038 -57.20 -55.89 -2.82
CA PHE A 1038 -56.01 -56.73 -2.61
C PHE A 1038 -56.16 -57.67 -1.39
N THR A 1039 -57.24 -57.55 -0.62
CA THR A 1039 -57.61 -58.48 0.45
C THR A 1039 -58.64 -59.51 -0.03
N ASP A 1040 -58.50 -60.75 0.41
CA ASP A 1040 -59.22 -61.90 -0.14
C ASP A 1040 -60.64 -62.03 0.46
N GLY A 1041 -61.52 -61.12 0.07
CA GLY A 1041 -62.84 -60.92 0.67
C GLY A 1041 -64.06 -61.30 -0.18
N ALA A 1042 -63.96 -62.16 -1.22
CA ALA A 1042 -65.17 -62.72 -1.87
C ALA A 1042 -64.92 -63.94 -2.79
N LYS A 1043 -64.41 -65.06 -2.27
CA LYS A 1043 -64.86 -66.36 -2.80
C LYS A 1043 -66.32 -66.55 -2.39
N LYS A 1044 -67.24 -66.03 -3.22
CA LYS A 1044 -68.62 -66.54 -3.25
C LYS A 1044 -68.53 -68.04 -3.48
N THR A 1045 -68.83 -68.77 -2.42
CA THR A 1045 -69.12 -70.19 -2.43
C THR A 1045 -70.31 -70.40 -3.37
N ASP A 1046 -70.03 -70.85 -4.59
CA ASP A 1046 -71.00 -71.61 -5.38
C ASP A 1046 -71.32 -72.88 -4.59
N ALA A 1047 -72.32 -72.78 -3.72
CA ALA A 1047 -72.96 -73.95 -3.17
C ALA A 1047 -73.65 -74.70 -4.34
N PRO A 1048 -73.33 -75.99 -4.56
CA PRO A 1048 -73.91 -76.76 -5.65
C PRO A 1048 -75.42 -76.90 -5.43
N SER A 1049 -76.19 -76.64 -6.49
CA SER A 1049 -77.62 -76.93 -6.54
C SER A 1049 -77.85 -78.45 -6.42
N GLU A 1050 -78.20 -78.93 -5.23
CA GLU A 1050 -78.84 -80.24 -5.09
C GLU A 1050 -80.24 -80.17 -5.69
N THR A 1051 -80.36 -80.68 -6.92
CA THR A 1051 -81.63 -81.13 -7.49
C THR A 1051 -82.14 -82.32 -6.68
N LEU A 1052 -83.15 -82.07 -5.84
CA LEU A 1052 -84.08 -83.09 -5.38
C LEU A 1052 -84.97 -83.50 -6.56
N ASP A 1053 -84.58 -84.57 -7.24
CA ASP A 1053 -85.47 -85.36 -8.07
C ASP A 1053 -86.16 -86.40 -7.18
N GLY A 1054 -87.48 -86.50 -7.32
CA GLY A 1054 -88.32 -87.40 -6.58
C GLY A 1054 -89.58 -87.69 -7.37
N GLY A 1055 -89.59 -88.82 -8.09
CA GLY A 1055 -90.81 -89.46 -8.53
C GLY A 1055 -90.84 -89.95 -9.98
N GLU A 1056 -90.54 -91.24 -10.13
CA GLU A 1056 -90.81 -92.19 -11.24
C GLU A 1056 -89.97 -92.14 -12.53
#